data_AF-A0A934LLE3-F1
#
_entry.id   AF-A0A934LLE3-F1
#
_cell.length_a   1.000
_cell.length_b   1.000
_cell.length_c   1.000
_cell.angle_alpha   90.00
_cell.angle_beta   90.00
_cell.angle_gamma   90.00
#
_symmetry.space_group_name_H-M   'P 1'
#
loop_
_entity.id
_entity.type
_entity.pdbx_description
1 polymer ?
#
loop_
_entity_poly.entity_id
_entity_poly.type
_entity_poly.pdbx_seq_one_letter_code
_entity_poly.pdbx_strand_id
1 'polypeptide(L)'
;MELNTVQVIKSFENRFAAQHIQRPLRVERYDAGDLITYEVALIAPSGKQETIQVSLLIERFVGGGFAGQVYKIKVLSIGSENSPFHVGGTYALKIFIPPSRGALLFRNLLYGIGFQGPFQIQCNPDAARAGALWQKFIRRAAALHFKDEYAVNDVHGILIDHTLGSCGEISNWVEGRTWRLEVDNYVDILTRWEKGEAIEDDALGSPEYRAKKKFLQDLVSLLHEMGAHEFARQYEWSTWKSQPNALKRLESDDEPDCGLTAVDFRAGLTLLPFLPMSPGDIKLILQGIKQGSLVQFDRGKVNTLEAYVKNHQADFADISPLLEELKTCENIYRNSIPDITHNHFRLLYDRNLYSTMAHSAITGWEVRNLIDQTAKEKLLTNKLFFAFFLFIGLIPFIGPIIRRILGRQDYRSHYARLIYDIPYLKRTLLAVRIENIIRWIRAGRITEEKSEKIYTSFLHYSYHLFLSFFSAQIHRFFSDRPYFIETLYSVMIKPLRLYFNAALREEWLKSMVEEGEQMQLVSKEDVRKILSQIQEPFIHKYLKSLAVHVIMSPATRVISVGIAILYLVNHPEISAWEAFAIAAGIIAFFQIIPISPGSLARGLYVLFVVIKERNLKDYSIALTLSFFKYIGYFSFPIQMTYRYPTLARCMVGFWTTKMVRAVPVFGEAGALLEHKIFTIFYNWPLTIRRKVWERRDRRETQKIRVWHTVPISIFFGILSGYGEYLYASITGFAPTFFYILPIILILGLLSGILINIGSGGASSLKRVSYAVIGGFGIGIINAAVPVFMADQITLAVALLSDVAWKSFILVIFSAMGAILMEFKV
;
A
#
# COMPACT_ATOMS: atom_id res chain seq x y z
N MET A 1 26.02 -7.71 7.81
CA MET A 1 25.87 -7.80 6.34
C MET A 1 25.98 -6.41 5.69
N GLU A 2 25.24 -5.40 6.14
CA GLU A 2 25.30 -4.02 5.61
C GLU A 2 26.71 -3.38 5.62
N LEU A 3 27.52 -3.62 6.66
CA LEU A 3 28.89 -3.09 6.76
C LEU A 3 29.79 -3.53 5.59
N ASN A 4 29.63 -4.76 5.08
CA ASN A 4 30.42 -5.25 3.95
C ASN A 4 29.97 -4.57 2.64
N THR A 5 28.65 -4.45 2.43
CA THR A 5 28.06 -3.77 1.27
C THR A 5 28.57 -2.32 1.13
N VAL A 6 28.59 -1.57 2.24
CA VAL A 6 29.08 -0.18 2.25
C VAL A 6 30.57 -0.11 1.90
N GLN A 7 31.39 -0.99 2.47
CA GLN A 7 32.84 -1.04 2.15
C GLN A 7 33.10 -1.31 0.67
N VAL A 8 32.34 -2.24 0.06
CA VAL A 8 32.44 -2.51 -1.38
C VAL A 8 32.02 -1.29 -2.20
N ILE A 9 30.93 -0.61 -1.83
CA ILE A 9 30.51 0.63 -2.50
C ILE A 9 31.63 1.69 -2.42
N LYS A 10 32.21 1.92 -1.23
CA LYS A 10 33.30 2.88 -1.03
C LYS A 10 34.54 2.53 -1.85
N SER A 11 34.88 1.25 -1.97
CA SER A 11 35.95 0.78 -2.86
C SER A 11 35.68 1.17 -4.32
N PHE A 12 34.45 1.00 -4.80
CA PHE A 12 34.06 1.43 -6.14
C PHE A 12 34.05 2.95 -6.31
N GLU A 13 33.63 3.72 -5.29
CA GLU A 13 33.71 5.18 -5.31
C GLU A 13 35.16 5.66 -5.43
N ASN A 14 36.10 5.03 -4.70
CA ASN A 14 37.53 5.30 -4.82
C ASN A 14 38.07 4.94 -6.22
N ARG A 15 37.64 3.82 -6.80
CA ARG A 15 38.00 3.44 -8.17
C ARG A 15 37.46 4.40 -9.22
N PHE A 16 36.27 4.97 -8.99
CA PHE A 16 35.73 6.04 -9.84
C PHE A 16 36.61 7.28 -9.75
N ALA A 17 37.00 7.70 -8.54
CA ALA A 17 37.89 8.84 -8.34
C ALA A 17 39.23 8.66 -9.05
N ALA A 18 39.80 7.46 -9.01
CA ALA A 18 41.04 7.10 -9.71
C ALA A 18 40.93 7.16 -11.25
N GLN A 19 39.73 7.22 -11.83
CA GLN A 19 39.57 7.42 -13.28
C GLN A 19 39.81 8.87 -13.72
N HIS A 20 39.92 9.81 -12.77
CA HIS A 20 40.12 11.25 -13.02
C HIS A 20 39.12 11.81 -14.05
N ILE A 21 37.84 11.44 -13.91
CA ILE A 21 36.76 11.96 -14.74
C ILE A 21 36.43 13.38 -14.28
N GLN A 22 36.33 14.32 -15.24
CA GLN A 22 36.06 15.74 -14.97
C GLN A 22 34.68 15.98 -14.35
N ARG A 23 33.63 15.24 -14.79
CA ARG A 23 32.33 15.30 -14.11
C ARG A 23 32.36 14.52 -12.79
N PRO A 24 31.60 14.95 -11.77
CA PRO A 24 31.50 14.22 -10.51
C PRO A 24 30.77 12.87 -10.67
N LEU A 25 30.95 12.03 -9.64
CA LEU A 25 30.19 10.80 -9.45
C LEU A 25 28.69 11.12 -9.30
N ARG A 26 27.83 10.36 -9.96
CA ARG A 26 26.38 10.48 -9.78
C ARG A 26 25.95 9.73 -8.52
N VAL A 27 25.77 10.47 -7.44
CA VAL A 27 25.28 9.95 -6.15
C VAL A 27 23.74 9.91 -6.17
N GLU A 28 23.14 8.80 -5.74
CA GLU A 28 21.68 8.62 -5.66
C GLU A 28 21.17 8.75 -4.22
N ARG A 29 21.99 8.35 -3.25
CA ARG A 29 21.78 8.48 -1.81
C ARG A 29 23.12 8.41 -1.09
N TYR A 30 23.14 8.87 0.16
CA TYR A 30 24.21 8.58 1.12
C TYR A 30 24.07 7.19 1.73
N ASP A 31 25.20 6.63 2.17
CA ASP A 31 25.28 5.35 2.87
C ASP A 31 25.74 5.56 4.33
N ALA A 32 25.52 4.56 5.18
CA ALA A 32 25.93 4.61 6.58
C ALA A 32 27.46 4.82 6.70
N GLY A 33 27.89 5.70 7.58
CA GLY A 33 29.29 6.10 7.75
C GLY A 33 29.70 7.33 6.94
N ASP A 34 28.86 7.85 6.05
CA ASP A 34 29.15 9.08 5.32
C ASP A 34 29.23 10.29 6.27
N LEU A 35 30.29 11.07 6.11
CA LEU A 35 30.50 12.34 6.81
C LEU A 35 30.11 13.49 5.89
N ILE A 36 29.19 14.33 6.35
CA ILE A 36 28.66 15.43 5.57
C ILE A 36 28.67 16.70 6.40
N THR A 37 29.07 17.81 5.78
CA THR A 37 28.98 19.14 6.40
C THR A 37 28.03 19.99 5.59
N TYR A 38 27.06 20.61 6.27
CA TYR A 38 26.13 21.54 5.65
C TYR A 38 26.20 22.91 6.31
N GLU A 39 25.89 23.93 5.52
CA GLU A 39 25.38 25.19 6.05
C GLU A 39 23.87 25.06 6.24
N VAL A 40 23.44 25.15 7.49
CA VAL A 40 22.05 24.97 7.90
C VAL A 40 21.48 26.34 8.27
N ALA A 41 20.47 26.77 7.53
CA ALA A 41 19.71 27.98 7.86
C ALA A 41 18.66 27.62 8.91
N LEU A 42 18.89 28.09 10.14
CA LEU A 42 18.07 27.79 11.31
C LEU A 42 16.67 28.39 11.18
N ILE A 43 15.71 27.74 11.85
CA ILE A 43 14.38 28.28 12.11
C ILE A 43 14.36 28.80 13.56
N ALA A 44 14.93 29.99 13.76
CA ALA A 44 15.08 30.60 15.08
C ALA A 44 13.86 31.47 15.44
N PRO A 45 13.31 31.39 16.66
CA PRO A 45 12.16 32.21 17.09
C PRO A 45 12.36 33.73 16.90
N SER A 46 13.61 34.19 16.92
CA SER A 46 13.99 35.59 16.72
C SER A 46 13.65 36.16 15.33
N GLY A 47 13.26 35.32 14.36
CA GLY A 47 12.96 35.73 12.98
C GLY A 47 14.17 36.15 12.15
N LYS A 48 15.38 36.05 12.70
CA LYS A 48 16.62 36.27 11.95
C LYS A 48 17.08 34.95 11.33
N GLN A 49 17.35 35.00 10.03
CA GLN A 49 17.93 33.87 9.31
C GLN A 49 19.41 33.73 9.68
N GLU A 50 19.68 32.95 10.72
CA GLU A 50 21.03 32.56 11.11
C GLU A 50 21.42 31.27 10.40
N THR A 51 22.60 31.26 9.79
CA THR A 51 23.15 30.07 9.14
C THR A 51 24.34 29.58 9.95
N ILE A 52 24.34 28.30 10.28
CA ILE A 52 25.43 27.67 11.03
C ILE A 52 25.99 26.49 10.25
N GLN A 53 27.28 26.24 10.40
CA GLN A 53 27.90 25.04 9.86
C GLN A 53 27.66 23.86 10.81
N VAL A 54 27.20 22.73 10.28
CA VAL A 54 26.97 21.51 11.07
C VAL A 54 27.60 20.32 10.34
N SER A 55 28.47 19.59 11.03
CA SER A 55 29.02 18.32 10.54
C SER A 55 28.26 17.14 11.13
N LEU A 56 27.93 16.18 10.27
CA LEU A 56 26.98 15.12 10.51
C LEU A 56 27.58 13.78 10.07
N LEU A 57 27.26 12.72 10.81
CA LEU A 57 27.47 11.33 10.42
C LEU A 57 26.13 10.72 10.00
N ILE A 58 26.06 10.12 8.81
CA ILE A 58 24.93 9.29 8.42
C ILE A 58 25.01 7.97 9.19
N GLU A 59 24.09 7.74 10.14
CA GLU A 59 24.01 6.47 10.85
C GLU A 59 23.31 5.41 10.01
N ARG A 60 22.20 5.79 9.36
CA ARG A 60 21.40 4.86 8.55
C ARG A 60 20.51 5.58 7.54
N PHE A 61 20.37 5.02 6.35
CA PHE A 61 19.28 5.35 5.42
C PHE A 61 17.98 4.68 5.88
N VAL A 62 16.96 5.46 6.21
CA VAL A 62 15.69 4.95 6.76
C VAL A 62 14.74 4.54 5.64
N GLY A 63 14.62 5.37 4.60
CA GLY A 63 13.72 5.12 3.49
C GLY A 63 13.62 6.30 2.53
N GLY A 64 12.99 6.08 1.38
CA GLY A 64 12.74 7.12 0.39
C GLY A 64 11.40 6.95 -0.29
N GLY A 65 10.60 8.02 -0.28
CA GLY A 65 9.32 8.13 -0.95
C GLY A 65 9.34 9.20 -2.04
N PHE A 66 8.16 9.62 -2.51
CA PHE A 66 8.07 10.70 -3.51
C PHE A 66 8.49 12.07 -2.93
N ALA A 67 8.30 12.31 -1.63
CA ALA A 67 8.69 13.57 -1.00
C ALA A 67 10.21 13.72 -0.84
N GLY A 68 10.96 12.63 -0.84
CA GLY A 68 12.40 12.65 -0.61
C GLY A 68 12.91 11.40 0.10
N GLN A 69 14.13 11.50 0.61
CA GLN A 69 14.84 10.45 1.35
C GLN A 69 15.18 10.90 2.77
N VAL A 70 15.04 9.99 3.73
CA VAL A 70 15.22 10.24 5.16
C VAL A 70 16.39 9.41 5.70
N TYR A 71 17.22 10.06 6.50
CA TYR A 71 18.38 9.47 7.16
C TYR A 71 18.30 9.70 8.67
N LYS A 72 18.74 8.71 9.45
CA LYS A 72 19.11 8.90 10.85
C LYS A 72 20.54 9.43 10.87
N ILE A 73 20.76 10.55 11.54
CA ILE A 73 22.04 11.25 11.57
C ILE A 73 22.49 11.52 13.00
N LYS A 74 23.81 11.60 13.19
CA LYS A 74 24.43 12.03 14.44
C LYS A 74 25.23 13.31 14.21
N VAL A 75 25.00 14.33 15.03
CA VAL A 75 25.74 15.59 14.95
C VAL A 75 27.13 15.39 15.54
N LEU A 76 28.17 15.78 14.79
CA LEU A 76 29.57 15.64 15.20
C LEU A 76 30.19 16.95 15.67
N SER A 77 29.86 18.06 15.01
CA SER A 77 30.30 19.40 15.39
C SER A 77 29.31 20.45 14.93
N ILE A 78 29.34 21.60 15.59
CA ILE A 78 28.45 22.74 15.38
C ILE A 78 29.30 24.01 15.36
N GLY A 79 29.08 24.88 14.39
CA GLY A 79 29.84 26.11 14.19
C GLY A 79 29.39 27.31 15.05
N SER A 80 28.40 27.14 15.94
CA SER A 80 27.88 28.19 16.83
C SER A 80 27.42 27.57 18.15
N GLU A 81 27.64 28.28 19.27
CA GLU A 81 27.19 27.85 20.60
C GLU A 81 25.67 27.98 20.78
N ASN A 82 25.03 28.94 20.09
CA ASN A 82 23.58 29.14 20.11
C ASN A 82 22.93 28.33 18.98
N SER A 83 22.88 27.00 19.15
CA SER A 83 22.30 26.07 18.18
C SER A 83 21.21 25.22 18.81
N PRO A 84 20.12 24.90 18.08
CA PRO A 84 19.14 23.91 18.55
C PRO A 84 19.69 22.47 18.51
N PHE A 85 20.88 22.27 17.95
CA PHE A 85 21.54 20.98 17.88
C PHE A 85 22.46 20.73 19.07
N HIS A 86 22.63 19.46 19.43
CA HIS A 86 23.58 19.01 20.45
C HIS A 86 24.63 18.09 19.81
N VAL A 87 25.90 18.33 20.11
CA VAL A 87 26.99 17.43 19.68
C VAL A 87 26.76 16.04 20.26
N GLY A 88 26.83 15.01 19.41
CA GLY A 88 26.50 13.63 19.76
C GLY A 88 25.00 13.31 19.71
N GLY A 89 24.13 14.31 19.56
CA GLY A 89 22.69 14.14 19.44
C GLY A 89 22.25 13.53 18.11
N THR A 90 21.10 12.85 18.15
CA THR A 90 20.53 12.14 16.99
C THR A 90 19.33 12.87 16.41
N TYR A 91 19.33 13.05 15.09
CA TYR A 91 18.31 13.80 14.36
C TYR A 91 17.90 13.04 13.09
N ALA A 92 16.82 13.51 12.45
CA ALA A 92 16.42 13.06 11.13
C ALA A 92 16.86 14.10 10.08
N LEU A 93 17.57 13.66 9.04
CA LEU A 93 17.88 14.45 7.85
C LEU A 93 16.95 14.02 6.73
N LYS A 94 16.17 14.94 6.17
CA LYS A 94 15.34 14.67 4.99
C LYS A 94 15.83 15.50 3.81
N ILE A 95 16.11 14.84 2.68
CA ILE A 95 16.53 15.48 1.44
C ILE A 95 15.42 15.29 0.40
N PHE A 96 14.92 16.37 -0.19
CA PHE A 96 13.68 16.39 -0.98
C PHE A 96 13.79 15.86 -2.42
N ILE A 97 14.60 14.81 -2.59
CA ILE A 97 14.78 14.10 -3.86
C ILE A 97 14.60 12.59 -3.66
N PRO A 98 13.75 11.91 -4.44
CA PRO A 98 13.60 10.48 -4.34
C PRO A 98 14.88 9.78 -4.80
N PRO A 99 15.29 8.68 -4.15
CA PRO A 99 16.46 7.90 -4.60
C PRO A 99 16.19 7.20 -5.94
N SER A 100 14.92 6.89 -6.24
CA SER A 100 14.52 6.25 -7.50
C SER A 100 14.30 7.27 -8.60
N ARG A 101 15.00 7.11 -9.73
CA ARG A 101 14.81 7.93 -10.94
C ARG A 101 13.39 7.84 -11.49
N GLY A 102 12.76 6.68 -11.40
CA GLY A 102 11.37 6.48 -11.83
C GLY A 102 10.40 7.28 -10.96
N ALA A 103 10.58 7.23 -9.63
CA ALA A 103 9.77 8.02 -8.70
C ALA A 103 9.97 9.52 -8.88
N LEU A 104 11.22 9.96 -9.07
CA LEU A 104 11.57 11.35 -9.37
C LEU A 104 10.91 11.84 -10.67
N LEU A 105 10.99 11.05 -11.75
CA LEU A 105 10.37 11.38 -13.02
C LEU A 105 8.85 11.50 -12.89
N PHE A 106 8.20 10.50 -12.28
CA PHE A 106 6.75 10.47 -12.09
C PHE A 106 6.27 11.67 -11.27
N ARG A 107 6.91 11.95 -10.13
CA ARG A 107 6.59 13.11 -9.29
C ARG A 107 6.73 14.42 -10.06
N ASN A 108 7.88 14.61 -10.73
CA ASN A 108 8.14 15.84 -11.46
C ASN A 108 7.18 16.05 -12.63
N LEU A 109 6.74 14.96 -13.27
CA LEU A 109 5.71 15.01 -14.31
C LEU A 109 4.38 15.49 -13.73
N LEU A 110 3.90 14.90 -12.63
CA LEU A 110 2.64 15.33 -12.00
C LEU A 110 2.69 16.79 -11.53
N TYR A 111 3.79 17.18 -10.89
CA TYR A 111 3.99 18.57 -10.46
C TYR A 111 4.05 19.52 -11.67
N GLY A 112 4.73 19.13 -12.74
CA GLY A 112 4.82 19.91 -13.98
C GLY A 112 3.47 20.08 -14.67
N ILE A 113 2.62 19.05 -14.68
CA ILE A 113 1.24 19.15 -15.19
C ILE A 113 0.43 20.14 -14.36
N GLY A 114 0.54 20.09 -13.03
CA GLY A 114 -0.22 20.94 -12.13
C GLY A 114 0.22 22.41 -12.13
N PHE A 115 1.52 22.65 -12.08
CA PHE A 115 2.12 23.96 -11.75
C PHE A 115 3.03 24.54 -12.84
N GLN A 116 3.27 23.79 -13.93
CA GLN A 116 4.08 24.20 -15.08
C GLN A 116 5.52 24.61 -14.70
N GLY A 117 6.08 23.97 -13.67
CA GLY A 117 7.41 24.26 -13.14
C GLY A 117 8.11 23.04 -12.54
N PRO A 118 9.37 23.18 -12.10
CA PRO A 118 10.05 22.13 -11.36
C PRO A 118 9.48 22.01 -9.94
N PHE A 119 9.60 20.82 -9.35
CA PHE A 119 9.17 20.54 -7.98
C PHE A 119 9.84 21.50 -6.99
N GLN A 120 9.08 22.44 -6.44
CA GLN A 120 9.64 23.62 -5.77
C GLN A 120 10.37 23.27 -4.47
N ILE A 121 9.82 22.39 -3.63
CA ILE A 121 10.48 21.98 -2.37
C ILE A 121 11.89 21.40 -2.62
N GLN A 122 12.12 20.74 -3.77
CA GLN A 122 13.46 20.24 -4.12
C GLN A 122 14.44 21.37 -4.46
N CYS A 123 13.99 22.43 -5.15
CA CYS A 123 14.92 23.34 -5.84
C CYS A 123 14.83 24.81 -5.39
N ASN A 124 13.82 25.17 -4.61
CA ASN A 124 13.59 26.52 -4.13
C ASN A 124 13.75 26.55 -2.60
N PRO A 125 14.84 27.13 -2.06
CA PRO A 125 15.06 27.25 -0.62
C PRO A 125 13.91 27.96 0.11
N ASP A 126 13.28 28.96 -0.51
CA ASP A 126 12.14 29.68 0.08
C ASP A 126 10.90 28.78 0.21
N ALA A 127 10.68 27.87 -0.73
CA ALA A 127 9.59 26.90 -0.64
C ALA A 127 9.85 25.88 0.50
N ALA A 128 11.09 25.39 0.63
CA ALA A 128 11.49 24.54 1.74
C ALA A 128 11.34 25.26 3.09
N ARG A 129 11.74 26.55 3.14
CA ARG A 129 11.64 27.39 4.34
C ARG A 129 10.18 27.65 4.73
N ALA A 130 9.32 27.99 3.76
CA ALA A 130 7.89 28.18 3.99
C ALA A 130 7.24 26.93 4.61
N GLY A 131 7.56 25.74 4.10
CA GLY A 131 7.06 24.49 4.67
C GLY A 131 7.54 24.25 6.11
N ALA A 132 8.79 24.58 6.43
CA ALA A 132 9.32 24.48 7.78
C ALA A 132 8.68 25.48 8.76
N LEU A 133 8.45 26.70 8.30
CA LEU A 133 7.77 27.75 9.07
C LEU A 133 6.31 27.39 9.36
N TRP A 134 5.56 26.91 8.35
CA TRP A 134 4.20 26.36 8.58
C TRP A 134 4.19 25.28 9.66
N GLN A 135 5.15 24.36 9.62
CA GLN A 135 5.25 23.29 10.60
C GLN A 135 5.52 23.81 12.02
N LYS A 136 6.29 24.90 12.21
CA LYS A 136 6.46 25.53 13.53
C LYS A 136 5.14 26.05 14.10
N PHE A 137 4.34 26.74 13.28
CA PHE A 137 3.03 27.23 13.71
C PHE A 137 2.08 26.07 14.01
N ILE A 138 2.02 25.06 13.14
CA ILE A 138 1.20 23.86 13.32
C ILE A 138 1.60 23.14 14.62
N ARG A 139 2.90 23.01 14.87
CA ARG A 139 3.42 22.40 16.10
C ARG A 139 2.96 23.17 17.35
N ARG A 140 3.06 24.49 17.36
CA ARG A 140 2.62 25.31 18.50
C ARG A 140 1.12 25.15 18.73
N ALA A 141 0.31 25.22 17.68
CA ALA A 141 -1.13 25.03 17.78
C ALA A 141 -1.50 23.61 18.27
N ALA A 142 -0.82 22.58 17.75
CA ALA A 142 -1.04 21.20 18.14
C ALA A 142 -0.66 20.96 19.61
N ALA A 143 0.44 21.56 20.08
CA ALA A 143 0.85 21.48 21.48
C ALA A 143 -0.24 22.01 22.43
N LEU A 144 -0.91 23.11 22.06
CA LEU A 144 -2.02 23.68 22.83
C LEU A 144 -3.28 22.80 22.73
N HIS A 145 -3.63 22.36 21.52
CA HIS A 145 -4.84 21.59 21.24
C HIS A 145 -4.82 20.20 21.90
N PHE A 146 -3.71 19.48 21.75
CA PHE A 146 -3.54 18.13 22.29
C PHE A 146 -2.96 18.11 23.71
N LYS A 147 -2.48 19.26 24.21
CA LYS A 147 -1.74 19.35 25.49
C LYS A 147 -0.50 18.42 25.51
N ASP A 148 0.14 18.26 24.36
CA ASP A 148 1.35 17.46 24.16
C ASP A 148 2.31 18.20 23.21
N GLU A 149 3.46 18.65 23.73
CA GLU A 149 4.48 19.34 22.94
C GLU A 149 5.12 18.48 21.84
N TYR A 150 4.93 17.16 21.91
CA TYR A 150 5.44 16.17 20.97
C TYR A 150 4.37 15.67 19.98
N ALA A 151 3.16 16.25 20.00
CA ALA A 151 2.09 15.89 19.06
C ALA A 151 2.49 16.09 17.59
N VAL A 152 3.38 17.05 17.31
CA VAL A 152 3.91 17.34 15.97
C VAL A 152 5.42 17.42 16.05
N ASN A 153 6.10 16.73 15.11
CA ASN A 153 7.56 16.72 15.05
C ASN A 153 8.13 18.12 14.80
N ASP A 154 9.30 18.40 15.40
CA ASP A 154 9.94 19.71 15.29
C ASP A 154 11.03 19.75 14.21
N VAL A 155 11.08 20.84 13.45
CA VAL A 155 12.06 21.10 12.38
C VAL A 155 13.02 22.21 12.81
N HIS A 156 14.33 21.99 12.70
CA HIS A 156 15.35 22.90 13.25
C HIS A 156 15.96 23.82 12.21
N GLY A 157 16.05 23.37 10.97
CA GLY A 157 16.67 24.14 9.90
C GLY A 157 16.51 23.51 8.53
N ILE A 158 16.74 24.32 7.50
CA ILE A 158 16.80 23.90 6.11
C ILE A 158 18.23 23.99 5.58
N LEU A 159 18.54 23.22 4.54
CA LEU A 159 19.86 23.17 3.93
C LEU A 159 19.77 22.91 2.43
N ILE A 160 20.89 23.11 1.74
CA ILE A 160 21.05 22.76 0.33
C ILE A 160 22.09 21.65 0.22
N ASP A 161 21.68 20.54 -0.38
CA ASP A 161 22.56 19.44 -0.72
C ASP A 161 23.08 19.59 -2.15
N HIS A 162 24.31 20.06 -2.28
CA HIS A 162 24.99 20.21 -3.57
C HIS A 162 25.49 18.89 -4.16
N THR A 163 25.45 17.77 -3.43
CA THR A 163 25.85 16.46 -3.98
C THR A 163 24.70 15.84 -4.76
N LEU A 164 23.53 15.76 -4.13
CA LEU A 164 22.29 15.23 -4.68
C LEU A 164 21.51 16.26 -5.49
N GLY A 165 21.77 17.55 -5.29
CA GLY A 165 21.15 18.64 -6.02
C GLY A 165 19.71 18.91 -5.56
N SER A 166 19.52 19.07 -4.25
CA SER A 166 18.21 19.22 -3.62
C SER A 166 18.30 20.03 -2.33
N CYS A 167 17.25 20.76 -1.99
CA CYS A 167 17.04 21.24 -0.62
C CYS A 167 16.79 20.05 0.31
N GLY A 168 17.01 20.26 1.60
CA GLY A 168 16.70 19.34 2.67
C GLY A 168 16.40 20.06 3.98
N GLU A 169 16.07 19.30 5.00
CA GLU A 169 15.78 19.79 6.35
C GLU A 169 16.30 18.82 7.42
N ILE A 170 16.55 19.36 8.62
CA ILE A 170 16.88 18.59 9.81
C ILE A 170 15.75 18.76 10.83
N SER A 171 15.23 17.64 11.32
CA SER A 171 14.17 17.58 12.33
C SER A 171 14.53 16.66 13.48
N ASN A 172 13.74 16.69 14.56
CA ASN A 172 13.88 15.71 15.63
C ASN A 172 13.75 14.28 15.09
N TRP A 173 14.56 13.38 15.65
CA TRP A 173 14.40 11.95 15.46
C TRP A 173 13.29 11.45 16.39
N VAL A 174 12.23 10.88 15.83
CA VAL A 174 11.14 10.29 16.60
C VAL A 174 11.41 8.78 16.71
N GLU A 175 11.75 8.33 17.91
CA GLU A 175 11.87 6.90 18.19
C GLU A 175 10.45 6.31 18.37
N GLY A 176 9.89 5.84 17.25
CA GLY A 176 8.50 5.39 17.20
C GLY A 176 8.22 4.34 16.13
N ARG A 177 7.03 3.75 16.24
CA ARG A 177 6.46 2.76 15.30
C ARG A 177 5.17 3.32 14.69
N THR A 178 4.62 2.68 13.66
CA THR A 178 3.34 3.11 13.10
C THR A 178 2.18 2.81 14.06
N TRP A 179 1.70 1.58 14.12
CA TRP A 179 0.67 1.12 15.08
C TRP A 179 0.68 -0.41 15.15
N ARG A 180 0.02 -0.99 16.16
CA ARG A 180 -0.15 -2.45 16.26
C ARG A 180 -1.39 -2.89 15.49
N LEU A 181 -1.33 -4.11 14.95
CA LEU A 181 -2.53 -4.80 14.47
C LEU A 181 -3.24 -5.41 15.69
N GLU A 182 -4.29 -4.72 16.14
CA GLU A 182 -5.04 -5.07 17.35
C GLU A 182 -6.10 -6.14 17.06
N VAL A 183 -6.19 -7.10 17.99
CA VAL A 183 -7.23 -8.13 17.93
C VAL A 183 -8.54 -7.53 18.40
N ASP A 184 -9.57 -7.62 17.56
CA ASP A 184 -10.89 -7.13 17.86
C ASP A 184 -11.96 -8.13 17.39
N ASN A 185 -12.76 -8.63 18.33
CA ASN A 185 -13.92 -9.48 18.06
C ASN A 185 -15.23 -8.69 18.07
N TYR A 186 -15.18 -7.35 18.12
CA TYR A 186 -16.28 -6.40 18.06
C TYR A 186 -16.20 -5.44 16.86
N VAL A 187 -15.66 -5.91 15.72
CA VAL A 187 -15.56 -5.11 14.49
C VAL A 187 -16.91 -4.58 14.02
N ASP A 188 -17.99 -5.31 14.29
CA ASP A 188 -19.36 -4.88 14.01
C ASP A 188 -19.76 -3.63 14.78
N ILE A 189 -19.33 -3.53 16.05
CA ILE A 189 -19.53 -2.38 16.92
C ILE A 189 -18.58 -1.26 16.49
N LEU A 190 -17.31 -1.58 16.24
CA LEU A 190 -16.34 -0.62 15.71
C LEU A 190 -16.84 0.03 14.41
N THR A 191 -17.45 -0.73 13.50
CA THR A 191 -18.00 -0.21 12.24
C THR A 191 -19.18 0.75 12.47
N ARG A 192 -19.98 0.52 13.52
CA ARG A 192 -21.07 1.43 13.91
C ARG A 192 -20.52 2.71 14.54
N TRP A 193 -19.50 2.61 15.38
CA TRP A 193 -18.75 3.75 15.89
C TRP A 193 -18.08 4.55 14.75
N GLU A 194 -17.50 3.88 13.75
CA GLU A 194 -16.93 4.54 12.58
C GLU A 194 -17.96 5.38 11.81
N LYS A 195 -19.25 5.02 11.89
CA LYS A 195 -20.39 5.74 11.29
C LYS A 195 -20.96 6.84 12.20
N GLY A 196 -20.41 7.03 13.39
CA GLY A 196 -20.82 8.06 14.34
C GLY A 196 -21.97 7.65 15.27
N GLU A 197 -22.29 6.36 15.38
CA GLU A 197 -23.25 5.89 16.39
C GLU A 197 -22.66 6.04 17.81
N ALA A 198 -23.48 6.47 18.77
CA ALA A 198 -23.10 6.54 20.18
C ALA A 198 -23.00 5.13 20.77
N ILE A 199 -21.81 4.75 21.21
CA ILE A 199 -21.49 3.43 21.75
C ILE A 199 -20.64 3.65 23.00
N GLU A 200 -20.91 2.88 24.06
CA GLU A 200 -20.12 2.91 25.29
C GLU A 200 -18.67 2.44 25.02
N ASP A 201 -17.70 3.15 25.61
CA ASP A 201 -16.27 2.97 25.30
C ASP A 201 -15.71 1.61 25.75
N ASP A 202 -16.32 0.99 26.76
CA ASP A 202 -15.97 -0.32 27.30
C ASP A 202 -16.28 -1.48 26.33
N ALA A 203 -17.26 -1.28 25.44
CA ALA A 203 -17.62 -2.23 24.39
C ALA A 203 -16.75 -2.09 23.11
N LEU A 204 -15.91 -1.05 23.01
CA LEU A 204 -15.14 -0.74 21.79
C LEU A 204 -13.72 -1.32 21.82
N GLY A 205 -13.48 -2.29 20.92
CA GLY A 205 -12.15 -2.81 20.64
C GLY A 205 -11.22 -1.84 19.89
N SER A 206 -10.01 -2.32 19.60
CA SER A 206 -8.95 -1.61 18.86
C SER A 206 -8.65 -0.17 19.36
N PRO A 207 -8.18 -0.01 20.60
CA PRO A 207 -7.93 1.32 21.18
C PRO A 207 -6.85 2.13 20.43
N GLU A 208 -5.73 1.54 19.96
CA GLU A 208 -4.73 2.28 19.17
C GLU A 208 -5.30 2.75 17.82
N TYR A 209 -6.11 1.90 17.16
CA TYR A 209 -6.79 2.28 15.92
C TYR A 209 -7.70 3.49 16.13
N ARG A 210 -8.53 3.46 17.18
CA ARG A 210 -9.46 4.54 17.53
C ARG A 210 -8.71 5.81 17.89
N ALA A 211 -7.69 5.71 18.74
CA ALA A 211 -6.85 6.82 19.16
C ALA A 211 -6.19 7.49 17.96
N LYS A 212 -5.56 6.72 17.06
CA LYS A 212 -4.95 7.30 15.86
C LYS A 212 -5.99 7.92 14.92
N LYS A 213 -7.14 7.29 14.73
CA LYS A 213 -8.20 7.84 13.88
C LYS A 213 -8.68 9.19 14.42
N LYS A 214 -8.92 9.28 15.72
CA LYS A 214 -9.33 10.51 16.39
C LYS A 214 -8.23 11.58 16.33
N PHE A 215 -7.00 11.24 16.67
CA PHE A 215 -5.85 12.14 16.57
C PHE A 215 -5.69 12.74 15.16
N LEU A 216 -5.79 11.92 14.12
CA LEU A 216 -5.70 12.40 12.73
C LEU A 216 -6.90 13.28 12.34
N GLN A 217 -8.11 12.96 12.81
CA GLN A 217 -9.31 13.79 12.58
C GLN A 217 -9.20 15.15 13.28
N ASP A 218 -8.74 15.17 14.53
CA ASP A 218 -8.55 16.38 15.33
C ASP A 218 -7.42 17.24 14.72
N LEU A 219 -6.32 16.61 14.29
CA LEU A 219 -5.22 17.29 13.60
C LEU A 219 -5.68 17.90 12.28
N VAL A 220 -6.45 17.17 11.47
CA VAL A 220 -7.03 17.70 10.22
C VAL A 220 -7.94 18.90 10.49
N SER A 221 -8.75 18.84 11.55
CA SER A 221 -9.64 19.93 11.95
C SER A 221 -8.84 21.16 12.36
N LEU A 222 -7.82 20.99 13.19
CA LEU A 222 -6.89 22.06 13.57
C LEU A 222 -6.19 22.68 12.35
N LEU A 223 -5.71 21.85 11.42
CA LEU A 223 -5.10 22.34 10.18
C LEU A 223 -6.08 23.16 9.34
N HIS A 224 -7.37 22.78 9.31
CA HIS A 224 -8.40 23.57 8.64
C HIS A 224 -8.65 24.92 9.33
N GLU A 225 -8.68 24.95 10.66
CA GLU A 225 -8.85 26.18 11.45
C GLU A 225 -7.70 27.18 11.22
N MET A 226 -6.47 26.67 11.09
CA MET A 226 -5.28 27.46 10.79
C MET A 226 -5.14 27.85 9.32
N GLY A 227 -6.03 27.37 8.44
CA GLY A 227 -5.96 27.59 6.99
C GLY A 227 -4.96 26.70 6.23
N ALA A 228 -4.38 25.69 6.87
CA ALA A 228 -3.45 24.71 6.30
C ALA A 228 -4.17 23.54 5.59
N HIS A 229 -5.21 23.81 4.79
CA HIS A 229 -6.07 22.78 4.19
C HIS A 229 -5.30 21.78 3.32
N GLU A 230 -4.34 22.23 2.51
CA GLU A 230 -3.61 21.33 1.62
C GLU A 230 -2.56 20.47 2.35
N PHE A 231 -2.11 20.91 3.54
CA PHE A 231 -1.33 20.09 4.45
C PHE A 231 -2.18 19.00 5.10
N ALA A 232 -3.42 19.32 5.48
CA ALA A 232 -4.35 18.40 6.13
C ALA A 232 -4.57 17.11 5.35
N ARG A 233 -4.50 17.15 4.01
CA ARG A 233 -4.55 15.97 3.15
C ARG A 233 -3.57 14.86 3.53
N GLN A 234 -2.39 15.20 4.06
CA GLN A 234 -1.40 14.19 4.47
C GLN A 234 -1.82 13.39 5.69
N TYR A 235 -2.84 13.88 6.41
CA TYR A 235 -3.37 13.32 7.65
C TYR A 235 -4.83 12.83 7.49
N GLU A 236 -5.47 13.13 6.36
CA GLU A 236 -6.84 12.71 6.03
C GLU A 236 -6.98 11.19 6.01
N TRP A 237 -7.77 10.65 6.94
CA TRP A 237 -7.92 9.22 7.17
C TRP A 237 -8.34 8.45 5.90
N SER A 238 -9.26 9.03 5.12
CA SER A 238 -9.82 8.41 3.92
C SER A 238 -8.85 8.30 2.74
N THR A 239 -7.63 8.81 2.85
CA THR A 239 -6.60 8.66 1.81
C THR A 239 -5.90 7.30 1.84
N TRP A 240 -6.06 6.53 2.93
CA TRP A 240 -5.44 5.21 3.16
C TRP A 240 -3.90 5.20 3.23
N LYS A 241 -3.26 6.36 3.08
CA LYS A 241 -1.80 6.56 3.08
C LYS A 241 -1.31 7.49 4.20
N SER A 242 -2.20 8.09 4.97
CA SER A 242 -1.88 9.09 6.00
C SER A 242 -1.46 8.47 7.33
N GLN A 243 -1.84 7.22 7.58
CA GLN A 243 -1.63 6.54 8.86
C GLN A 243 -0.15 6.37 9.26
N PRO A 244 0.79 6.12 8.32
CA PRO A 244 2.22 6.12 8.62
C PRO A 244 2.79 7.49 9.00
N ASN A 245 2.11 8.59 8.66
CA ASN A 245 2.54 9.96 9.02
C ASN A 245 2.24 10.32 10.48
N ALA A 246 1.64 9.42 11.26
CA ALA A 246 1.52 9.56 12.71
C ALA A 246 2.16 8.34 13.39
N LEU A 247 3.30 8.57 14.03
CA LEU A 247 4.05 7.54 14.74
C LEU A 247 3.62 7.48 16.20
N LYS A 248 3.57 6.26 16.75
CA LYS A 248 3.47 6.00 18.17
C LYS A 248 4.87 5.98 18.78
N ARG A 249 5.14 6.83 19.77
CA ARG A 249 6.41 6.88 20.48
C ARG A 249 6.61 5.62 21.32
N LEU A 250 7.82 5.05 21.31
CA LEU A 250 8.11 3.82 22.05
C LEU A 250 8.07 3.99 23.57
N GLU A 251 8.23 5.21 24.09
CA GLU A 251 8.09 5.51 25.53
C GLU A 251 6.66 5.30 26.04
N SER A 252 5.67 5.42 25.14
CA SER A 252 4.24 5.31 25.42
C SER A 252 3.64 4.00 24.86
N ASP A 253 4.45 2.97 24.69
CA ASP A 253 4.07 1.76 23.95
C ASP A 253 2.99 0.92 24.66
N ASP A 254 2.85 1.11 25.97
CA ASP A 254 1.90 0.40 26.83
C ASP A 254 0.53 1.09 26.95
N GLU A 255 0.45 2.38 26.62
CA GLU A 255 -0.78 3.17 26.68
C GLU A 255 -1.30 3.39 25.27
N PRO A 256 -2.46 2.85 24.85
CA PRO A 256 -2.87 2.90 23.44
C PRO A 256 -3.29 4.30 22.95
N ASP A 257 -3.74 5.18 23.84
CA ASP A 257 -4.38 6.46 23.55
C ASP A 257 -3.47 7.69 23.54
N CYS A 258 -2.25 7.61 24.08
CA CYS A 258 -1.32 8.74 24.15
C CYS A 258 -0.19 8.65 23.10
N GLY A 259 0.82 9.53 23.14
CA GLY A 259 2.10 9.24 22.47
C GLY A 259 2.13 9.26 20.94
N LEU A 260 1.12 9.84 20.29
CA LEU A 260 1.09 9.99 18.84
C LEU A 260 1.82 11.27 18.41
N THR A 261 2.71 11.15 17.44
CA THR A 261 3.48 12.25 16.86
C THR A 261 3.29 12.29 15.35
N ALA A 262 2.72 13.38 14.86
CA ALA A 262 2.63 13.67 13.44
C ALA A 262 4.01 14.01 12.86
N VAL A 263 4.37 13.34 11.78
CA VAL A 263 5.61 13.50 11.02
C VAL A 263 5.28 13.75 9.55
N ASP A 264 6.29 14.07 8.75
CA ASP A 264 6.21 14.28 7.30
C ASP A 264 5.17 15.31 6.84
N PHE A 265 5.50 16.59 7.01
CA PHE A 265 4.69 17.72 6.54
C PHE A 265 5.03 18.15 5.10
N ARG A 266 5.66 17.29 4.29
CA ARG A 266 6.12 17.63 2.93
C ARG A 266 5.40 16.76 1.90
N ALA A 267 4.50 17.36 1.13
CA ALA A 267 3.71 16.62 0.16
C ALA A 267 4.60 16.06 -0.96
N GLY A 268 4.58 14.74 -1.13
CA GLY A 268 5.37 14.09 -2.18
C GLY A 268 4.73 14.12 -3.57
N LEU A 269 3.40 14.28 -3.67
CA LEU A 269 2.67 14.17 -4.94
C LEU A 269 1.57 15.25 -5.04
N THR A 270 1.54 15.95 -6.17
CA THR A 270 0.45 16.88 -6.53
C THR A 270 -0.86 16.16 -6.77
N LEU A 271 -1.96 16.73 -6.26
CA LEU A 271 -3.29 16.21 -6.51
C LEU A 271 -3.90 16.89 -7.73
N LEU A 272 -4.02 16.14 -8.82
CA LEU A 272 -4.62 16.59 -10.08
C LEU A 272 -6.13 16.27 -10.08
N PRO A 273 -6.96 17.10 -10.73
CA PRO A 273 -8.42 16.96 -10.68
C PRO A 273 -8.93 15.69 -11.38
N PHE A 274 -8.14 15.10 -12.29
CA PHE A 274 -8.49 13.91 -13.07
C PHE A 274 -7.69 12.66 -12.67
N LEU A 275 -6.81 12.74 -11.67
CA LEU A 275 -5.97 11.63 -11.26
C LEU A 275 -6.04 11.43 -9.73
N PRO A 276 -7.17 10.94 -9.19
CA PRO A 276 -7.25 10.59 -7.78
C PRO A 276 -6.31 9.42 -7.50
N MET A 277 -5.36 9.63 -6.56
CA MET A 277 -4.38 8.61 -6.16
C MET A 277 -4.90 7.72 -5.04
N SER A 278 -6.10 7.98 -4.52
CA SER A 278 -6.80 7.22 -3.49
C SER A 278 -8.30 7.51 -3.52
N PRO A 279 -9.17 6.68 -2.92
CA PRO A 279 -10.61 6.95 -2.84
C PRO A 279 -10.92 8.29 -2.14
N GLY A 280 -10.19 8.63 -1.08
CA GLY A 280 -10.35 9.90 -0.37
C GLY A 280 -9.95 11.13 -1.20
N ASP A 281 -9.03 10.96 -2.15
CA ASP A 281 -8.58 12.07 -3.02
C ASP A 281 -9.73 12.63 -3.87
N ILE A 282 -10.77 11.86 -4.20
CA ILE A 282 -11.95 12.36 -4.94
C ILE A 282 -12.66 13.45 -4.14
N LYS A 283 -12.93 13.19 -2.85
CA LYS A 283 -13.55 14.17 -1.94
C LYS A 283 -12.68 15.41 -1.82
N LEU A 284 -11.37 15.23 -1.68
CA LEU A 284 -10.41 16.33 -1.54
C LEU A 284 -10.33 17.17 -2.80
N ILE A 285 -10.31 16.57 -3.99
CA ILE A 285 -10.37 17.28 -5.28
C ILE A 285 -11.61 18.18 -5.32
N LEU A 286 -12.80 17.63 -5.02
CA LEU A 286 -14.05 18.39 -5.01
C LEU A 286 -14.03 19.54 -4.01
N GLN A 287 -13.46 19.32 -2.81
CA GLN A 287 -13.30 20.36 -1.80
C GLN A 287 -12.33 21.47 -2.25
N GLY A 288 -11.21 21.11 -2.87
CA GLY A 288 -10.28 22.10 -3.44
C GLY A 288 -10.93 22.94 -4.52
N ILE A 289 -11.67 22.32 -5.46
CA ILE A 289 -12.40 23.03 -6.50
C ILE A 289 -13.40 24.01 -5.88
N LYS A 290 -14.15 23.60 -4.85
CA LYS A 290 -15.07 24.47 -4.12
C LYS A 290 -14.35 25.66 -3.46
N GLN A 291 -13.08 25.51 -3.12
CA GLN A 291 -12.24 26.55 -2.52
C GLN A 291 -11.44 27.36 -3.57
N GLY A 292 -11.65 27.12 -4.87
CA GLY A 292 -10.94 27.81 -5.95
C GLY A 292 -9.57 27.22 -6.31
N SER A 293 -9.21 26.05 -5.77
CA SER A 293 -7.96 25.34 -6.09
C SER A 293 -8.23 24.15 -7.00
N LEU A 294 -7.85 24.27 -8.27
CA LEU A 294 -7.96 23.16 -9.25
C LEU A 294 -6.89 22.09 -9.03
N VAL A 295 -5.73 22.49 -8.52
CA VAL A 295 -4.57 21.64 -8.27
C VAL A 295 -4.09 21.91 -6.86
N GLN A 296 -4.12 20.88 -6.01
CA GLN A 296 -3.75 21.02 -4.60
C GLN A 296 -2.33 20.48 -4.35
N PHE A 297 -1.53 21.26 -3.64
CA PHE A 297 -0.19 20.92 -3.21
C PHE A 297 0.32 21.91 -2.15
N ASP A 298 0.37 21.46 -0.89
CA ASP A 298 1.03 22.10 0.27
C ASP A 298 0.87 23.62 0.48
N ARG A 299 -0.20 24.24 -0.05
CA ARG A 299 -0.46 25.67 0.16
C ARG A 299 -1.41 25.91 1.34
N GLY A 300 -0.97 26.74 2.28
CA GLY A 300 -1.81 27.24 3.37
C GLY A 300 -2.33 28.66 3.15
N LYS A 301 -3.44 29.04 3.77
CA LYS A 301 -3.98 30.41 3.70
C LYS A 301 -3.33 31.27 4.77
N VAL A 302 -2.27 32.00 4.41
CA VAL A 302 -1.47 32.82 5.35
C VAL A 302 -2.34 33.81 6.15
N ASN A 303 -3.31 34.46 5.51
CA ASN A 303 -4.23 35.38 6.20
C ASN A 303 -5.08 34.69 7.27
N THR A 304 -5.43 33.41 7.08
CA THR A 304 -6.17 32.61 8.06
C THR A 304 -5.27 32.23 9.23
N LEU A 305 -4.03 31.84 8.96
CA LEU A 305 -3.02 31.62 10.00
C LEU A 305 -2.78 32.89 10.82
N GLU A 306 -2.64 34.05 10.16
CA GLU A 306 -2.45 35.33 10.84
C GLU A 306 -3.62 35.66 11.77
N ALA A 307 -4.86 35.46 11.30
CA ALA A 307 -6.04 35.61 12.15
C ALA A 307 -6.05 34.63 13.33
N TYR A 308 -5.65 33.38 13.11
CA TYR A 308 -5.53 32.36 14.16
C TYR A 308 -4.49 32.77 15.23
N VAL A 309 -3.30 33.18 14.79
CA VAL A 309 -2.21 33.65 15.67
C VAL A 309 -2.65 34.88 16.47
N LYS A 310 -3.35 35.82 15.83
CA LYS A 310 -3.88 37.02 16.50
C LYS A 310 -4.89 36.66 17.60
N ASN A 311 -5.75 35.67 17.36
CA ASN A 311 -6.71 35.20 18.36
C ASN A 311 -6.06 34.45 19.53
N HIS A 312 -4.84 33.93 19.35
CA HIS A 312 -4.06 33.21 20.36
C HIS A 312 -2.75 33.93 20.69
N GLN A 313 -2.75 35.27 20.68
CA GLN A 313 -1.52 36.08 20.69
C GLN A 313 -0.56 35.75 21.85
N ALA A 314 -1.09 35.49 23.05
CA ALA A 314 -0.28 35.14 24.21
C ALA A 314 0.53 33.86 24.01
N ASP A 315 -0.06 32.85 23.35
CA ASP A 315 0.56 31.53 23.16
C ASP A 315 1.54 31.50 21.98
N PHE A 316 1.58 32.53 21.14
CA PHE A 316 2.42 32.63 19.94
C PHE A 316 3.42 33.80 19.98
N ALA A 317 3.52 34.50 21.11
CA ALA A 317 4.30 35.73 21.22
C ALA A 317 5.79 35.56 20.85
N ASP A 318 6.39 34.44 21.23
CA ASP A 318 7.82 34.11 21.00
C ASP A 318 8.14 33.76 19.54
N ILE A 319 7.15 33.23 18.79
CA ILE A 319 7.32 32.85 17.37
C ILE A 319 6.62 33.80 16.41
N SER A 320 6.03 34.89 16.90
CA SER A 320 5.38 35.92 16.09
C SER A 320 6.29 36.50 14.98
N PRO A 321 7.60 36.73 15.19
CA PRO A 321 8.51 37.19 14.12
C PRO A 321 8.58 36.24 12.92
N LEU A 322 8.38 34.92 13.13
CA LEU A 322 8.39 33.93 12.05
C LEU A 322 7.22 34.10 11.07
N LEU A 323 6.16 34.83 11.45
CA LEU A 323 4.99 35.03 10.59
C LEU A 323 5.33 35.95 9.41
N GLU A 324 6.11 37.00 9.64
CA GLU A 324 6.56 37.91 8.58
C GLU A 324 7.56 37.23 7.63
N GLU A 325 8.42 36.38 8.18
CA GLU A 325 9.31 35.54 7.39
C GLU A 325 8.51 34.55 6.52
N LEU A 326 7.49 33.89 7.10
CA LEU A 326 6.61 32.98 6.38
C LEU A 326 5.87 33.70 5.24
N LYS A 327 5.31 34.89 5.48
CA LYS A 327 4.68 35.73 4.44
C LYS A 327 5.63 36.00 3.28
N THR A 328 6.88 36.33 3.58
CA THR A 328 7.91 36.60 2.58
C THR A 328 8.24 35.35 1.76
N CYS A 329 8.55 34.23 2.42
CA CYS A 329 8.87 32.97 1.75
C CYS A 329 7.70 32.43 0.92
N GLU A 330 6.46 32.50 1.43
CA GLU A 330 5.25 32.11 0.71
C GLU A 330 5.02 32.97 -0.54
N ASN A 331 5.27 34.28 -0.45
CA ASN A 331 5.15 35.17 -1.59
C ASN A 331 6.17 34.83 -2.68
N ILE A 332 7.42 34.53 -2.32
CA ILE A 332 8.44 34.09 -3.27
C ILE A 332 8.04 32.73 -3.87
N TYR A 333 7.66 31.76 -3.03
CA TYR A 333 7.25 30.41 -3.45
C TYR A 333 6.07 30.44 -4.44
N ARG A 334 5.00 31.17 -4.14
CA ARG A 334 3.81 31.21 -5.03
C ARG A 334 4.07 31.89 -6.36
N ASN A 335 5.00 32.85 -6.38
CA ASN A 335 5.37 33.60 -7.57
C ASN A 335 6.63 33.06 -8.26
N SER A 336 7.14 31.89 -7.87
CA SER A 336 8.36 31.30 -8.44
C SER A 336 8.14 30.51 -9.73
N ILE A 337 6.88 30.24 -10.07
CA ILE A 337 6.45 29.36 -11.16
C ILE A 337 5.24 29.96 -11.89
N PRO A 338 4.96 29.54 -13.15
CA PRO A 338 3.83 30.07 -13.89
C PRO A 338 2.50 29.83 -13.18
N ASP A 339 2.25 28.60 -12.72
CA ASP A 339 1.03 28.21 -12.00
C ASP A 339 -0.23 28.89 -12.54
N ILE A 340 -0.60 28.46 -13.75
CA ILE A 340 -1.71 29.05 -14.51
C ILE A 340 -3.02 29.01 -13.69
N THR A 341 -3.14 28.01 -12.80
CA THR A 341 -4.32 27.79 -11.98
C THR A 341 -4.53 28.82 -10.86
N HIS A 342 -3.50 29.57 -10.46
CA HIS A 342 -3.62 30.60 -9.42
C HIS A 342 -3.19 31.99 -9.88
N ASN A 343 -2.24 32.10 -10.81
CA ASN A 343 -1.78 33.39 -11.31
C ASN A 343 -2.69 33.97 -12.40
N HIS A 344 -3.40 33.13 -13.16
CA HIS A 344 -4.37 33.54 -14.18
C HIS A 344 -3.86 34.68 -15.08
N PHE A 345 -4.58 35.82 -15.13
CA PHE A 345 -4.25 36.99 -15.93
C PHE A 345 -3.00 37.74 -15.47
N ARG A 346 -2.49 37.53 -14.24
CA ARG A 346 -1.23 38.16 -13.78
C ARG A 346 -0.06 37.78 -14.69
N LEU A 347 -0.10 36.58 -15.27
CA LEU A 347 0.87 36.12 -16.26
C LEU A 347 0.89 36.96 -17.54
N LEU A 348 -0.04 37.87 -17.78
CA LEU A 348 -0.02 38.72 -18.98
C LEU A 348 0.70 40.06 -18.75
N TYR A 349 0.82 40.52 -17.49
CA TYR A 349 1.26 41.90 -17.22
C TYR A 349 2.13 42.10 -15.96
N ASP A 350 2.13 41.17 -15.00
CA ASP A 350 2.79 41.36 -13.70
C ASP A 350 4.31 41.21 -13.82
N ARG A 351 5.02 42.34 -13.92
CA ARG A 351 6.49 42.38 -14.04
C ARG A 351 7.20 41.81 -12.82
N ASN A 352 6.64 41.98 -11.62
CA ASN A 352 7.25 41.48 -10.38
C ASN A 352 7.15 39.95 -10.32
N LEU A 353 6.03 39.38 -10.76
CA LEU A 353 5.87 37.94 -10.94
C LEU A 353 6.95 37.38 -11.89
N TYR A 354 7.14 37.99 -13.06
CA TYR A 354 8.19 37.57 -14.01
C TYR A 354 9.61 37.67 -13.45
N SER A 355 9.91 38.74 -12.73
CA SER A 355 11.22 38.89 -12.07
C SER A 355 11.46 37.80 -11.03
N THR A 356 10.43 37.49 -10.22
CA THR A 356 10.50 36.45 -9.20
C THR A 356 10.67 35.06 -9.84
N MET A 357 9.86 34.73 -10.86
CA MET A 357 9.99 33.48 -11.61
C MET A 357 11.39 33.32 -12.22
N ALA A 358 11.96 34.38 -12.80
CA ALA A 358 13.29 34.33 -13.40
C ALA A 358 14.38 34.08 -12.33
N HIS A 359 14.34 34.81 -11.22
CA HIS A 359 15.29 34.63 -10.12
C HIS A 359 15.19 33.23 -9.52
N SER A 360 13.98 32.77 -9.17
CA SER A 360 13.75 31.43 -8.62
C SER A 360 14.11 30.32 -9.60
N ALA A 361 13.95 30.53 -10.92
CA ALA A 361 14.40 29.57 -11.92
C ALA A 361 15.93 29.41 -11.90
N ILE A 362 16.67 30.51 -11.80
CA ILE A 362 18.15 30.51 -11.70
C ILE A 362 18.60 29.81 -10.42
N THR A 363 18.05 30.19 -9.25
CA THR A 363 18.31 29.51 -7.97
C THR A 363 18.00 28.02 -8.07
N GLY A 364 16.85 27.66 -8.66
CA GLY A 364 16.47 26.28 -8.85
C GLY A 364 17.34 25.50 -9.84
N TRP A 365 18.02 26.16 -10.78
CA TRP A 365 19.03 25.53 -11.63
C TRP A 365 20.34 25.31 -10.90
N GLU A 366 20.75 26.24 -10.04
CA GLU A 366 21.92 26.13 -9.18
C GLU A 366 21.76 24.98 -8.17
N VAL A 367 20.66 24.98 -7.41
CA VAL A 367 20.36 23.92 -6.43
C VAL A 367 20.34 22.53 -7.08
N ARG A 368 19.81 22.41 -8.32
CA ARG A 368 19.77 21.14 -9.05
C ARG A 368 21.07 20.80 -9.79
N ASN A 369 22.15 21.54 -9.53
CA ASN A 369 23.45 21.33 -10.14
C ASN A 369 23.43 21.39 -11.68
N LEU A 370 22.58 22.26 -12.25
CA LEU A 370 22.52 22.51 -13.70
C LEU A 370 23.45 23.63 -14.13
N ILE A 371 23.78 24.55 -13.24
CA ILE A 371 24.66 25.70 -13.48
C ILE A 371 25.73 25.81 -12.40
N ASP A 372 26.88 26.36 -12.76
CA ASP A 372 27.92 26.83 -11.84
C ASP A 372 27.76 28.34 -11.56
N GLN A 373 28.59 28.89 -10.66
CA GLN A 373 28.55 30.30 -10.27
C GLN A 373 28.75 31.25 -11.47
N THR A 374 29.67 30.92 -12.38
CA THR A 374 29.92 31.70 -13.60
C THR A 374 28.69 31.75 -14.51
N ALA A 375 28.02 30.62 -14.70
CA ALA A 375 26.79 30.55 -15.49
C ALA A 375 25.63 31.28 -14.81
N LYS A 376 25.53 31.24 -13.47
CA LYS A 376 24.56 32.01 -12.68
C LYS A 376 24.70 33.51 -12.92
N GLU A 377 25.91 34.05 -12.81
CA GLU A 377 26.19 35.47 -13.08
C GLU A 377 25.83 35.87 -14.52
N LYS A 378 26.15 35.00 -15.49
CA LYS A 378 25.78 35.22 -16.88
C LYS A 378 24.26 35.20 -17.11
N LEU A 379 23.52 34.33 -16.42
CA LEU A 379 22.06 34.24 -16.53
C LEU A 379 21.35 35.44 -15.90
N LEU A 380 21.91 36.00 -14.82
CA LEU A 380 21.38 37.20 -14.17
C LEU A 380 21.56 38.46 -15.03
N THR A 381 22.66 38.53 -15.79
CA THR A 381 23.01 39.71 -16.61
C THR A 381 22.47 39.64 -18.05
N ASN A 382 22.43 38.45 -18.65
CA ASN A 382 22.10 38.29 -20.07
C ASN A 382 20.72 37.64 -20.29
N LYS A 383 19.72 38.47 -20.62
CA LYS A 383 18.33 38.06 -20.87
C LYS A 383 18.18 37.10 -22.06
N LEU A 384 18.97 37.25 -23.12
CA LEU A 384 18.93 36.35 -24.28
C LEU A 384 19.45 34.96 -23.91
N PHE A 385 20.54 34.91 -23.15
CA PHE A 385 21.08 33.66 -22.65
C PHE A 385 20.12 32.97 -21.68
N PHE A 386 19.47 33.73 -20.81
CA PHE A 386 18.39 33.22 -19.96
C PHE A 386 17.25 32.61 -20.76
N ALA A 387 16.71 33.33 -21.76
CA ALA A 387 15.62 32.85 -22.60
C ALA A 387 16.01 31.56 -23.35
N PHE A 388 17.20 31.53 -23.94
CA PHE A 388 17.74 30.34 -24.59
C PHE A 388 17.86 29.15 -23.63
N PHE A 389 18.40 29.39 -22.42
CA PHE A 389 18.52 28.37 -21.38
C PHE A 389 17.14 27.87 -20.95
N LEU A 390 16.14 28.75 -20.83
CA LEU A 390 14.76 28.42 -20.50
C LEU A 390 14.13 27.50 -21.58
N PHE A 391 14.18 27.88 -22.86
CA PHE A 391 13.55 27.11 -23.93
C PHE A 391 14.21 25.73 -24.15
N ILE A 392 15.54 25.63 -24.03
CA ILE A 392 16.23 24.33 -24.18
C ILE A 392 15.70 23.28 -23.20
N GLY A 393 15.40 23.68 -21.96
CA GLY A 393 14.92 22.70 -20.97
C GLY A 393 13.48 22.28 -21.14
N LEU A 394 12.72 22.88 -22.06
CA LEU A 394 11.40 22.37 -22.45
C LEU A 394 11.53 21.09 -23.30
N ILE A 395 12.69 20.85 -23.92
CA ILE A 395 12.96 19.64 -24.69
C ILE A 395 13.08 18.44 -23.72
N PRO A 396 12.16 17.46 -23.78
CA PRO A 396 12.20 16.30 -22.89
C PRO A 396 13.50 15.51 -23.04
N PHE A 397 14.01 14.98 -21.93
CA PHE A 397 15.22 14.13 -21.81
C PHE A 397 16.56 14.80 -22.18
N ILE A 398 16.63 15.48 -23.33
CA ILE A 398 17.84 16.09 -23.88
C ILE A 398 18.09 17.47 -23.27
N GLY A 399 17.04 18.26 -23.03
CA GLY A 399 17.13 19.61 -22.49
C GLY A 399 17.98 19.73 -21.22
N PRO A 400 17.74 18.88 -20.18
CA PRO A 400 18.57 18.87 -18.97
C PRO A 400 20.05 18.56 -19.22
N ILE A 401 20.36 17.71 -20.21
CA ILE A 401 21.74 17.36 -20.58
C ILE A 401 22.41 18.57 -21.21
N ILE A 402 21.77 19.20 -22.21
CA ILE A 402 22.30 20.41 -22.86
C ILE A 402 22.48 21.53 -21.84
N ARG A 403 21.52 21.74 -20.94
CA ARG A 403 21.63 22.73 -19.86
C ARG A 403 22.85 22.50 -18.98
N ARG A 404 23.12 21.26 -18.55
CA ARG A 404 24.32 20.95 -17.76
C ARG A 404 25.60 21.21 -18.53
N ILE A 405 25.62 20.87 -19.82
CA ILE A 405 26.76 21.19 -20.69
C ILE A 405 26.92 22.71 -20.74
N LEU A 406 25.91 23.49 -21.09
CA LEU A 406 26.05 24.94 -21.21
C LEU A 406 26.36 25.64 -19.88
N GLY A 407 25.76 25.15 -18.80
CA GLY A 407 25.75 25.76 -17.49
C GLY A 407 26.91 25.38 -16.58
N ARG A 408 27.65 24.31 -16.86
CA ARG A 408 28.75 23.87 -16.01
C ARG A 408 30.05 23.63 -16.76
N GLN A 409 31.14 24.23 -16.28
CA GLN A 409 32.47 24.09 -16.87
C GLN A 409 32.97 22.64 -16.89
N ASP A 410 32.84 21.91 -15.79
CA ASP A 410 33.29 20.51 -15.69
C ASP A 410 32.59 19.59 -16.69
N TYR A 411 31.29 19.79 -16.93
CA TYR A 411 30.55 19.04 -17.95
C TYR A 411 30.95 19.44 -19.37
N ARG A 412 31.18 20.72 -19.67
CA ARG A 412 31.70 21.14 -21.01
C ARG A 412 33.02 20.46 -21.31
N SER A 413 33.96 20.56 -20.38
CA SER A 413 35.26 19.91 -20.52
C SER A 413 35.10 18.40 -20.68
N HIS A 414 34.23 17.77 -19.87
CA HIS A 414 33.99 16.33 -19.92
C HIS A 414 33.55 15.88 -21.32
N TYR A 415 32.50 16.48 -21.86
CA TYR A 415 31.96 16.08 -23.15
C TYR A 415 32.85 16.49 -24.32
N ALA A 416 33.55 17.64 -24.24
CA ALA A 416 34.54 18.00 -25.24
C ALA A 416 35.65 16.94 -25.31
N ARG A 417 36.21 16.56 -24.15
CA ARG A 417 37.30 15.59 -24.06
C ARG A 417 36.92 14.19 -24.54
N LEU A 418 35.65 13.79 -24.40
CA LEU A 418 35.16 12.51 -24.95
C LEU A 418 35.31 12.40 -26.47
N ILE A 419 35.29 13.52 -27.19
CA ILE A 419 35.34 13.52 -28.66
C ILE A 419 36.76 13.28 -29.17
N TYR A 420 37.79 13.82 -28.49
CA TYR A 420 39.17 13.82 -28.99
C TYR A 420 40.19 13.02 -28.16
N ASP A 421 39.88 12.60 -26.92
CA ASP A 421 40.79 11.82 -26.06
C ASP A 421 40.25 10.39 -25.87
N ILE A 422 40.72 9.46 -26.70
CA ILE A 422 40.33 8.03 -26.65
C ILE A 422 40.65 7.38 -25.29
N PRO A 423 41.83 7.58 -24.69
CA PRO A 423 42.10 7.12 -23.32
C PRO A 423 41.05 7.63 -22.30
N TYR A 424 40.66 8.89 -22.40
CA TYR A 424 39.61 9.46 -21.55
C TYR A 424 38.23 8.85 -21.79
N LEU A 425 37.87 8.57 -23.05
CA LEU A 425 36.65 7.84 -23.40
C LEU A 425 36.63 6.45 -22.74
N LYS A 426 37.74 5.70 -22.80
CA LYS A 426 37.85 4.38 -22.13
C LYS A 426 37.69 4.50 -20.62
N ARG A 427 38.36 5.45 -19.96
CA ARG A 427 38.18 5.72 -18.52
C ARG A 427 36.73 6.10 -18.19
N THR A 428 36.07 6.87 -19.06
CA THR A 428 34.67 7.26 -18.86
C THR A 428 33.71 6.07 -18.97
N LEU A 429 33.90 5.18 -19.95
CA LEU A 429 33.10 3.95 -20.06
C LEU A 429 33.26 3.06 -18.81
N LEU A 430 34.48 2.98 -18.27
CA LEU A 430 34.75 2.28 -17.01
C LEU A 430 34.06 2.97 -15.83
N ALA A 431 34.11 4.30 -15.76
CA ALA A 431 33.44 5.09 -14.73
C ALA A 431 31.90 4.92 -14.77
N VAL A 432 31.29 4.87 -15.96
CA VAL A 432 29.86 4.58 -16.12
C VAL A 432 29.51 3.16 -15.65
N ARG A 433 30.39 2.19 -15.93
CA ARG A 433 30.24 0.83 -15.41
C ARG A 433 30.27 0.81 -13.88
N ILE A 434 31.21 1.52 -13.26
CA ILE A 434 31.31 1.65 -11.80
C ILE A 434 30.02 2.24 -11.21
N GLU A 435 29.51 3.34 -11.77
CA GLU A 435 28.25 3.96 -11.33
C GLU A 435 27.05 3.01 -11.39
N ASN A 436 26.97 2.20 -12.45
CA ASN A 436 25.91 1.21 -12.59
C ASN A 436 26.06 0.06 -11.58
N ILE A 437 27.29 -0.40 -11.31
CA ILE A 437 27.57 -1.41 -10.28
C ILE A 437 27.14 -0.91 -8.91
N ILE A 438 27.55 0.31 -8.51
CA ILE A 438 27.14 0.93 -7.23
C ILE A 438 25.61 0.97 -7.13
N ARG A 439 24.93 1.43 -8.18
CA ARG A 439 23.46 1.45 -8.24
C ARG A 439 22.84 0.07 -8.09
N TRP A 440 23.40 -0.93 -8.78
CA TRP A 440 22.88 -2.30 -8.73
C TRP A 440 23.09 -2.95 -7.37
N ILE A 441 24.22 -2.71 -6.70
CA ILE A 441 24.46 -3.15 -5.31
C ILE A 441 23.44 -2.47 -4.37
N ARG A 442 23.31 -1.14 -4.42
CA ARG A 442 22.35 -0.39 -3.57
C ARG A 442 20.91 -0.86 -3.75
N ALA A 443 20.53 -1.23 -4.98
CA ALA A 443 19.20 -1.75 -5.30
C ALA A 443 19.02 -3.26 -5.01
N GLY A 444 20.05 -3.96 -4.50
CA GLY A 444 20.01 -5.40 -4.27
C GLY A 444 19.86 -6.24 -5.55
N ARG A 445 20.25 -5.69 -6.70
CA ARG A 445 20.20 -6.38 -8.01
C ARG A 445 21.34 -7.39 -8.19
N ILE A 446 22.50 -7.08 -7.60
CA ILE A 446 23.71 -7.90 -7.65
C ILE A 446 24.32 -8.02 -6.25
N THR A 447 25.08 -9.09 -6.02
CA THR A 447 25.85 -9.30 -4.79
C THR A 447 27.22 -8.65 -4.87
N GLU A 448 27.83 -8.41 -3.71
CA GLU A 448 29.17 -7.87 -3.56
C GLU A 448 30.20 -8.72 -4.30
N GLU A 449 30.13 -10.04 -4.18
CA GLU A 449 31.08 -10.96 -4.84
C GLU A 449 31.06 -10.88 -6.37
N LYS A 450 29.89 -10.61 -6.97
CA LYS A 450 29.75 -10.52 -8.44
C LYS A 450 30.14 -9.17 -8.98
N SER A 451 30.15 -8.13 -8.14
CA SER A 451 30.47 -6.77 -8.56
C SER A 451 31.84 -6.70 -9.25
N GLU A 452 32.84 -7.45 -8.77
CA GLU A 452 34.18 -7.51 -9.36
C GLU A 452 34.21 -8.20 -10.73
N LYS A 453 33.44 -9.27 -10.91
CA LYS A 453 33.31 -9.95 -12.22
C LYS A 453 32.65 -9.03 -13.25
N ILE A 454 31.64 -8.28 -12.83
CA ILE A 454 30.94 -7.31 -13.68
C ILE A 454 31.87 -6.13 -14.00
N TYR A 455 32.67 -5.68 -13.03
CA TYR A 455 33.65 -4.62 -13.22
C TYR A 455 34.71 -4.98 -14.26
N THR A 456 35.23 -6.21 -14.23
CA THR A 456 36.30 -6.67 -15.13
C THR A 456 35.79 -7.12 -16.51
N SER A 457 34.59 -7.71 -16.60
CA SER A 457 34.06 -8.28 -17.85
C SER A 457 32.97 -7.43 -18.51
N PHE A 458 33.22 -6.98 -19.75
CA PHE A 458 32.22 -6.23 -20.54
C PHE A 458 30.97 -7.06 -20.88
N LEU A 459 31.11 -8.36 -21.12
CA LEU A 459 29.97 -9.24 -21.42
C LEU A 459 29.03 -9.37 -20.21
N HIS A 460 29.59 -9.57 -19.01
CA HIS A 460 28.79 -9.61 -17.78
C HIS A 460 28.10 -8.26 -17.54
N TYR A 461 28.81 -7.15 -17.72
CA TYR A 461 28.21 -5.83 -17.63
C TYR A 461 27.05 -5.63 -18.60
N SER A 462 27.20 -6.03 -19.86
CA SER A 462 26.16 -5.88 -20.89
C SER A 462 24.91 -6.70 -20.57
N TYR A 463 25.10 -7.92 -20.06
CA TYR A 463 24.00 -8.76 -19.57
C TYR A 463 23.22 -8.11 -18.42
N HIS A 464 23.92 -7.61 -17.40
CA HIS A 464 23.29 -6.89 -16.29
C HIS A 464 22.64 -5.57 -16.72
N LEU A 465 23.21 -4.88 -17.72
CA LEU A 465 22.63 -3.67 -18.29
C LEU A 465 21.28 -3.98 -18.95
N PHE A 466 21.17 -5.07 -19.72
CA PHE A 466 19.90 -5.53 -20.28
C PHE A 466 18.90 -5.90 -19.17
N LEU A 467 19.33 -6.63 -18.14
CA LEU A 467 18.44 -6.96 -17.01
C LEU A 467 18.03 -5.74 -16.17
N SER A 468 18.73 -4.60 -16.29
CA SER A 468 18.43 -3.40 -15.51
C SER A 468 17.09 -2.75 -15.87
N PHE A 469 16.52 -3.07 -17.04
CA PHE A 469 15.18 -2.65 -17.45
C PHE A 469 14.06 -3.29 -16.61
N PHE A 470 14.30 -4.47 -16.01
CA PHE A 470 13.34 -5.14 -15.16
C PHE A 470 13.45 -4.67 -13.69
N SER A 471 12.47 -5.06 -12.86
CA SER A 471 12.51 -4.82 -11.42
C SER A 471 13.73 -5.49 -10.77
N ALA A 472 14.14 -5.02 -9.58
CA ALA A 472 15.34 -5.55 -8.93
C ALA A 472 15.25 -7.05 -8.64
N GLN A 473 14.05 -7.53 -8.29
CA GLN A 473 13.77 -8.95 -8.03
C GLN A 473 13.91 -9.79 -9.30
N ILE A 474 13.38 -9.33 -10.43
CA ILE A 474 13.48 -10.03 -11.72
C ILE A 474 14.92 -10.03 -12.22
N HIS A 475 15.62 -8.90 -12.09
CA HIS A 475 17.04 -8.80 -12.42
C HIS A 475 17.85 -9.83 -11.62
N ARG A 476 17.65 -9.89 -10.29
CA ARG A 476 18.36 -10.85 -9.43
C ARG A 476 17.97 -12.29 -9.75
N PHE A 477 16.69 -12.55 -10.05
CA PHE A 477 16.21 -13.87 -10.46
C PHE A 477 16.94 -14.44 -11.67
N PHE A 478 17.19 -13.63 -12.70
CA PHE A 478 17.90 -14.11 -13.89
C PHE A 478 19.42 -14.10 -13.73
N SER A 479 19.98 -13.21 -12.92
CA SER A 479 21.44 -13.05 -12.78
C SER A 479 22.08 -13.80 -11.61
N ASP A 480 21.28 -14.27 -10.65
CA ASP A 480 21.77 -14.87 -9.43
C ASP A 480 21.27 -16.30 -9.22
N ARG A 481 22.12 -17.28 -9.58
CA ARG A 481 21.80 -18.70 -9.49
C ARG A 481 21.39 -19.14 -8.07
N PRO A 482 22.11 -18.80 -6.98
CA PRO A 482 21.64 -19.02 -5.62
C PRO A 482 20.23 -18.47 -5.38
N TYR A 483 19.97 -17.20 -5.73
CA TYR A 483 18.66 -16.57 -5.55
C TYR A 483 17.57 -17.18 -6.46
N PHE A 484 17.90 -17.58 -7.68
CA PHE A 484 17.02 -18.32 -8.58
C PHE A 484 16.60 -19.66 -7.99
N ILE A 485 17.59 -20.44 -7.52
CA ILE A 485 17.36 -21.73 -6.88
C ILE A 485 16.56 -21.52 -5.60
N GLU A 486 16.87 -20.52 -4.78
CA GLU A 486 16.13 -20.19 -3.56
C GLU A 486 14.71 -19.73 -3.86
N THR A 487 14.50 -18.93 -4.91
CA THR A 487 13.15 -18.48 -5.33
C THR A 487 12.34 -19.67 -5.84
N LEU A 488 12.91 -20.51 -6.71
CA LEU A 488 12.24 -21.72 -7.20
C LEU A 488 11.98 -22.71 -6.06
N TYR A 489 12.96 -22.86 -5.16
CA TYR A 489 12.82 -23.66 -3.96
C TYR A 489 11.71 -23.11 -3.08
N SER A 490 11.70 -21.83 -2.74
CA SER A 490 10.70 -21.20 -1.86
C SER A 490 9.29 -21.24 -2.44
N VAL A 491 9.13 -21.10 -3.76
CA VAL A 491 7.82 -21.10 -4.42
C VAL A 491 7.32 -22.53 -4.70
N MET A 492 8.19 -23.45 -5.12
CA MET A 492 7.77 -24.78 -5.59
C MET A 492 8.10 -25.92 -4.61
N ILE A 493 9.32 -25.95 -4.06
CA ILE A 493 9.83 -27.09 -3.29
C ILE A 493 9.55 -26.94 -1.80
N LYS A 494 9.65 -25.74 -1.24
CA LYS A 494 9.46 -25.42 0.17
C LYS A 494 8.03 -25.75 0.63
N PRO A 495 6.95 -25.42 -0.11
CA PRO A 495 5.61 -25.88 0.25
C PRO A 495 5.50 -27.41 0.29
N LEU A 496 6.11 -28.10 -0.68
CA LEU A 496 6.11 -29.56 -0.75
C LEU A 496 6.90 -30.19 0.42
N ARG A 497 8.10 -29.68 0.71
CA ARG A 497 8.91 -30.14 1.85
C ARG A 497 8.29 -29.80 3.19
N LEU A 498 7.67 -28.62 3.32
CA LEU A 498 6.88 -28.25 4.49
C LEU A 498 5.72 -29.23 4.71
N TYR A 499 5.18 -29.88 3.68
CA TYR A 499 4.18 -30.95 3.86
C TYR A 499 4.78 -32.23 4.48
N PHE A 500 5.97 -32.65 4.05
CA PHE A 500 6.56 -33.93 4.49
C PHE A 500 7.44 -33.83 5.75
N ASN A 501 8.16 -32.73 5.97
CA ASN A 501 9.14 -32.61 7.06
C ASN A 501 8.60 -31.81 8.26
N ALA A 502 8.52 -32.45 9.43
CA ALA A 502 8.05 -31.81 10.67
C ALA A 502 9.02 -30.79 11.25
N ALA A 503 10.31 -31.15 11.35
CA ALA A 503 11.35 -30.25 11.85
C ALA A 503 11.45 -28.97 11.02
N LEU A 504 11.35 -29.08 9.68
CA LEU A 504 11.36 -27.91 8.80
C LEU A 504 10.15 -26.99 9.01
N ARG A 505 8.97 -27.54 9.35
CA ARG A 505 7.78 -26.74 9.68
C ARG A 505 7.97 -25.97 10.98
N GLU A 506 8.57 -26.60 11.98
CA GLU A 506 8.86 -25.97 13.27
C GLU A 506 9.87 -24.85 13.10
N GLU A 507 10.99 -25.11 12.43
CA GLU A 507 12.03 -24.11 12.17
C GLU A 507 11.47 -22.93 11.38
N TRP A 508 10.68 -23.21 10.34
CA TRP A 508 10.01 -22.16 9.57
C TRP A 508 9.07 -21.32 10.43
N LEU A 509 8.30 -21.96 11.32
CA LEU A 509 7.38 -21.27 12.22
C LEU A 509 8.11 -20.45 13.29
N LYS A 510 9.21 -20.97 13.86
CA LYS A 510 10.09 -20.22 14.79
C LYS A 510 10.67 -19.00 14.12
N SER A 511 11.28 -19.16 12.94
CA SER A 511 11.85 -18.07 12.16
C SER A 511 10.81 -17.00 11.83
N MET A 512 9.58 -17.40 11.49
CA MET A 512 8.49 -16.46 11.24
C MET A 512 8.05 -15.71 12.52
N VAL A 513 8.02 -16.38 13.67
CA VAL A 513 7.69 -15.74 14.96
C VAL A 513 8.80 -14.78 15.39
N GLU A 514 10.07 -15.14 15.22
CA GLU A 514 11.23 -14.28 15.46
C GLU A 514 11.22 -13.05 14.54
N GLU A 515 10.96 -13.24 13.24
CA GLU A 515 10.83 -12.14 12.29
C GLU A 515 9.60 -11.26 12.64
N GLY A 516 8.49 -11.87 13.07
CA GLY A 516 7.31 -11.17 13.56
C GLY A 516 7.56 -10.36 14.84
N GLU A 517 8.40 -10.85 15.74
CA GLU A 517 8.87 -10.13 16.94
C GLU A 517 9.75 -8.94 16.55
N GLN A 518 10.69 -9.13 15.62
CA GLN A 518 11.53 -8.06 15.10
C GLN A 518 10.71 -6.97 14.39
N MET A 519 9.62 -7.36 13.73
CA MET A 519 8.65 -6.46 13.12
C MET A 519 7.66 -5.87 14.14
N GLN A 520 7.77 -6.22 15.43
CA GLN A 520 6.88 -5.79 16.51
C GLN A 520 5.39 -6.10 16.25
N LEU A 521 5.09 -7.17 15.51
CA LEU A 521 3.73 -7.62 15.20
C LEU A 521 3.06 -8.35 16.37
N VAL A 522 3.86 -8.88 17.30
CA VAL A 522 3.44 -9.65 18.48
C VAL A 522 4.27 -9.26 19.70
N SER A 523 3.67 -9.35 20.89
CA SER A 523 4.37 -9.08 22.14
C SER A 523 5.38 -10.19 22.48
N LYS A 524 6.36 -9.89 23.31
CA LYS A 524 7.32 -10.90 23.83
C LYS A 524 6.62 -12.03 24.60
N GLU A 525 5.46 -11.75 25.19
CA GLU A 525 4.65 -12.76 25.86
C GLU A 525 3.96 -13.68 24.85
N ASP A 526 3.38 -13.12 23.79
CA ASP A 526 2.77 -13.87 22.69
C ASP A 526 3.79 -14.80 22.01
N VAL A 527 5.02 -14.33 21.80
CA VAL A 527 6.13 -15.13 21.26
C VAL A 527 6.42 -16.33 22.15
N ARG A 528 6.59 -16.13 23.46
CA ARG A 528 6.83 -17.23 24.42
C ARG A 528 5.69 -18.26 24.39
N LYS A 529 4.44 -17.79 24.34
CA LYS A 529 3.26 -18.65 24.25
C LYS A 529 3.27 -19.48 22.97
N ILE A 530 3.52 -18.87 21.81
CA ILE A 530 3.58 -19.58 20.52
C ILE A 530 4.68 -20.64 20.54
N LEU A 531 5.89 -20.28 21.00
CA LEU A 531 7.03 -21.20 21.03
C LEU A 531 6.79 -22.39 21.96
N SER A 532 6.06 -22.21 23.07
CA SER A 532 5.68 -23.30 23.97
C SER A 532 4.70 -24.30 23.35
N GLN A 533 3.85 -23.85 22.43
CA GLN A 533 2.80 -24.64 21.79
C GLN A 533 3.24 -25.26 20.46
N ILE A 534 4.42 -24.90 19.95
CA ILE A 534 4.83 -25.19 18.56
C ILE A 534 4.86 -26.68 18.20
N GLN A 535 5.09 -27.53 19.21
CA GLN A 535 5.13 -28.99 19.11
C GLN A 535 3.73 -29.64 19.11
N GLU A 536 2.67 -28.86 19.27
CA GLU A 536 1.32 -29.41 19.32
C GLU A 536 0.93 -30.04 17.97
N PRO A 537 0.45 -31.31 17.96
CA PRO A 537 0.15 -32.05 16.74
C PRO A 537 -0.79 -31.33 15.77
N PHE A 538 -1.72 -30.52 16.28
CA PHE A 538 -2.68 -29.80 15.45
C PHE A 538 -2.04 -28.69 14.62
N ILE A 539 -1.01 -28.00 15.15
CA ILE A 539 -0.30 -26.95 14.40
C ILE A 539 0.37 -27.54 13.16
N HIS A 540 1.00 -28.71 13.29
CA HIS A 540 1.60 -29.38 12.14
C HIS A 540 0.56 -29.84 11.10
N LYS A 541 -0.62 -30.30 11.54
CA LYS A 541 -1.73 -30.67 10.64
C LYS A 541 -2.24 -29.46 9.85
N TYR A 542 -2.38 -28.33 10.52
CA TYR A 542 -2.71 -27.06 9.89
C TYR A 542 -1.67 -26.68 8.84
N LEU A 543 -0.39 -26.70 9.18
CA LEU A 543 0.69 -26.28 8.29
C LEU A 543 0.77 -27.17 7.04
N LYS A 544 0.54 -28.48 7.20
CA LYS A 544 0.38 -29.41 6.07
C LYS A 544 -0.78 -29.02 5.17
N SER A 545 -1.94 -28.72 5.76
CA SER A 545 -3.14 -28.40 5.01
C SER A 545 -3.01 -27.07 4.27
N LEU A 546 -2.41 -26.07 4.90
CA LEU A 546 -2.04 -24.79 4.28
C LEU A 546 -1.11 -25.00 3.08
N ALA A 547 -0.06 -25.82 3.22
CA ALA A 547 0.86 -26.13 2.13
C ALA A 547 0.14 -26.77 0.93
N VAL A 548 -0.78 -27.71 1.16
CA VAL A 548 -1.61 -28.30 0.10
C VAL A 548 -2.46 -27.24 -0.58
N HIS A 549 -3.05 -26.30 0.17
CA HIS A 549 -3.88 -25.24 -0.42
C HIS A 549 -3.08 -24.31 -1.33
N VAL A 550 -1.84 -23.99 -0.97
CA VAL A 550 -0.92 -23.20 -1.81
C VAL A 550 -0.55 -23.97 -3.09
N ILE A 551 -0.20 -25.25 -2.97
CA ILE A 551 0.14 -26.14 -4.09
C ILE A 551 -1.02 -26.28 -5.08
N MET A 552 -2.27 -26.27 -4.59
CA MET A 552 -3.47 -26.36 -5.42
C MET A 552 -3.90 -25.02 -6.04
N SER A 553 -3.25 -23.89 -5.68
CA SER A 553 -3.63 -22.58 -6.21
C SER A 553 -3.51 -22.41 -7.74
N PRO A 554 -2.48 -22.93 -8.44
CA PRO A 554 -2.38 -22.80 -9.89
C PRO A 554 -3.30 -23.76 -10.65
N ALA A 555 -3.93 -24.75 -10.00
CA ALA A 555 -4.71 -25.80 -10.67
C ALA A 555 -5.81 -25.24 -11.57
N THR A 556 -6.52 -24.19 -11.13
CA THR A 556 -7.54 -23.53 -11.97
C THR A 556 -6.95 -22.89 -13.21
N ARG A 557 -5.76 -22.27 -13.12
CA ARG A 557 -5.11 -21.64 -14.27
C ARG A 557 -4.63 -22.68 -15.27
N VAL A 558 -4.04 -23.77 -14.78
CA VAL A 558 -3.59 -24.88 -15.62
C VAL A 558 -4.76 -25.52 -16.34
N ILE A 559 -5.86 -25.81 -15.64
CA ILE A 559 -7.06 -26.42 -16.24
C ILE A 559 -7.76 -25.46 -17.20
N SER A 560 -7.90 -24.18 -16.86
CA SER A 560 -8.55 -23.21 -17.76
C SER A 560 -7.75 -23.01 -19.04
N VAL A 561 -6.42 -22.91 -18.94
CA VAL A 561 -5.54 -22.80 -20.12
C VAL A 561 -5.54 -24.10 -20.92
N GLY A 562 -5.49 -25.25 -20.24
CA GLY A 562 -5.57 -26.56 -20.90
C GLY A 562 -6.87 -26.75 -21.68
N ILE A 563 -8.02 -26.39 -21.10
CA ILE A 563 -9.32 -26.44 -21.78
C ILE A 563 -9.36 -25.45 -22.96
N ALA A 564 -8.82 -24.24 -22.78
CA ALA A 564 -8.74 -23.28 -23.88
C ALA A 564 -7.88 -23.81 -25.03
N ILE A 565 -6.71 -24.40 -24.75
CA ILE A 565 -5.86 -25.02 -25.77
C ILE A 565 -6.56 -26.20 -26.45
N LEU A 566 -7.17 -27.11 -25.69
CA LEU A 566 -7.90 -28.26 -26.23
C LEU A 566 -9.05 -27.83 -27.13
N TYR A 567 -9.79 -26.79 -26.73
CA TYR A 567 -10.86 -26.21 -27.55
C TYR A 567 -10.31 -25.67 -28.88
N LEU A 568 -9.23 -24.88 -28.83
CA LEU A 568 -8.59 -24.33 -30.04
C LEU A 568 -8.04 -25.41 -30.97
N VAL A 569 -7.44 -26.46 -30.42
CA VAL A 569 -6.89 -27.58 -31.21
C VAL A 569 -8.00 -28.38 -31.90
N ASN A 570 -9.15 -28.54 -31.24
CA ASN A 570 -10.30 -29.28 -31.79
C ASN A 570 -11.17 -28.45 -32.75
N HIS A 571 -10.90 -27.14 -32.88
CA HIS A 571 -11.65 -26.23 -33.75
C HIS A 571 -10.72 -25.38 -34.64
N PRO A 572 -9.92 -26.01 -35.54
CA PRO A 572 -9.00 -25.29 -36.44
C PRO A 572 -9.71 -24.40 -37.47
N GLU A 573 -11.01 -24.56 -37.65
CA GLU A 573 -11.86 -23.79 -38.58
C GLU A 573 -12.14 -22.34 -38.16
N ILE A 574 -11.83 -21.97 -36.91
CA ILE A 574 -12.17 -20.67 -36.33
C ILE A 574 -11.11 -19.60 -36.68
N SER A 575 -11.54 -18.38 -36.97
CA SER A 575 -10.63 -17.26 -37.24
C SER A 575 -9.76 -16.91 -36.02
N ALA A 576 -8.55 -16.38 -36.23
CA ALA A 576 -7.60 -16.09 -35.15
C ALA A 576 -8.16 -15.13 -34.07
N TRP A 577 -9.02 -14.19 -34.46
CA TRP A 577 -9.64 -13.24 -33.53
C TRP A 577 -10.75 -13.87 -32.70
N GLU A 578 -11.59 -14.72 -33.30
CA GLU A 578 -12.63 -15.47 -32.59
C GLU A 578 -12.03 -16.53 -31.67
N ALA A 579 -10.98 -17.23 -32.13
CA ALA A 579 -10.18 -18.15 -31.32
C ALA A 579 -9.63 -17.45 -30.06
N PHE A 580 -9.06 -16.26 -30.22
CA PHE A 580 -8.58 -15.45 -29.10
C PHE A 580 -9.72 -15.04 -28.15
N ALA A 581 -10.85 -14.58 -28.70
CA ALA A 581 -12.00 -14.17 -27.91
C ALA A 581 -12.60 -15.33 -27.10
N ILE A 582 -12.72 -16.52 -27.71
CA ILE A 582 -13.24 -17.72 -27.03
C ILE A 582 -12.25 -18.22 -25.99
N ALA A 583 -10.96 -18.26 -26.28
CA ALA A 583 -9.94 -18.63 -25.29
C ALA A 583 -9.91 -17.67 -24.10
N ALA A 584 -10.01 -16.36 -24.37
CA ALA A 584 -10.15 -15.34 -23.33
C ALA A 584 -11.46 -15.52 -22.53
N GLY A 585 -12.56 -15.84 -23.21
CA GLY A 585 -13.87 -16.14 -22.59
C GLY A 585 -13.83 -17.35 -21.67
N ILE A 586 -13.20 -18.46 -22.08
CA ILE A 586 -12.99 -19.66 -21.26
C ILE A 586 -12.16 -19.31 -20.02
N ILE A 587 -11.05 -18.60 -20.20
CA ILE A 587 -10.21 -18.17 -19.08
C ILE A 587 -11.01 -17.28 -18.12
N ALA A 588 -11.74 -16.30 -18.65
CA ALA A 588 -12.58 -15.37 -17.88
C ALA A 588 -13.70 -16.08 -17.13
N PHE A 589 -14.37 -17.06 -17.75
CA PHE A 589 -15.39 -17.90 -17.11
C PHE A 589 -14.84 -18.60 -15.86
N PHE A 590 -13.71 -19.31 -16.00
CA PHE A 590 -13.03 -19.92 -14.86
C PHE A 590 -12.49 -18.88 -13.87
N GLN A 591 -12.35 -17.61 -14.27
CA GLN A 591 -12.02 -16.53 -13.36
C GLN A 591 -13.17 -16.08 -12.47
N ILE A 592 -14.42 -16.14 -12.95
CA ILE A 592 -15.62 -15.59 -12.28
C ILE A 592 -16.35 -16.65 -11.44
N ILE A 593 -16.28 -17.93 -11.81
CA ILE A 593 -17.01 -18.97 -11.08
C ILE A 593 -16.55 -19.09 -9.60
N PRO A 594 -17.50 -19.18 -8.65
CA PRO A 594 -17.20 -19.22 -7.22
C PRO A 594 -16.57 -20.56 -6.81
N ILE A 595 -16.87 -21.64 -7.53
CA ILE A 595 -16.29 -22.97 -7.36
C ILE A 595 -15.48 -23.27 -8.62
N SER A 596 -14.17 -23.45 -8.47
CA SER A 596 -13.24 -23.72 -9.56
C SER A 596 -12.59 -25.09 -9.37
N PRO A 597 -11.92 -25.64 -10.40
CA PRO A 597 -11.23 -26.93 -10.25
C PRO A 597 -10.23 -26.97 -9.08
N GLY A 598 -9.49 -25.88 -8.85
CA GLY A 598 -8.58 -25.76 -7.71
C GLY A 598 -9.29 -25.61 -6.36
N SER A 599 -10.48 -25.00 -6.29
CA SER A 599 -11.26 -24.97 -5.03
C SER A 599 -11.92 -26.31 -4.75
N LEU A 600 -12.38 -27.03 -5.77
CA LEU A 600 -12.89 -28.39 -5.64
C LEU A 600 -11.81 -29.35 -5.13
N ALA A 601 -10.61 -29.31 -5.71
CA ALA A 601 -9.47 -30.12 -5.26
C ALA A 601 -9.11 -29.85 -3.78
N ARG A 602 -9.10 -28.58 -3.36
CA ARG A 602 -8.89 -28.19 -1.96
C ARG A 602 -10.00 -28.67 -1.05
N GLY A 603 -11.26 -28.44 -1.41
CA GLY A 603 -12.42 -28.89 -0.63
C GLY A 603 -12.47 -30.40 -0.45
N LEU A 604 -12.20 -31.17 -1.51
CA LEU A 604 -12.10 -32.63 -1.44
C LEU A 604 -10.94 -33.09 -0.56
N TYR A 605 -9.81 -32.40 -0.59
CA TYR A 605 -8.70 -32.68 0.33
C TYR A 605 -9.12 -32.46 1.79
N VAL A 606 -9.82 -31.36 2.11
CA VAL A 606 -10.30 -31.13 3.49
C VAL A 606 -11.33 -32.18 3.89
N LEU A 607 -12.25 -32.55 2.99
CA LEU A 607 -13.21 -33.63 3.22
C LEU A 607 -12.49 -34.95 3.53
N PHE A 608 -11.44 -35.28 2.78
CA PHE A 608 -10.60 -36.45 3.05
C PHE A 608 -9.96 -36.37 4.44
N VAL A 609 -9.43 -35.21 4.85
CA VAL A 609 -8.86 -35.01 6.20
C VAL A 609 -9.93 -35.18 7.27
N VAL A 610 -11.13 -34.63 7.09
CA VAL A 610 -12.26 -34.77 8.02
C VAL A 610 -12.65 -36.24 8.20
N ILE A 611 -12.76 -36.99 7.10
CA ILE A 611 -13.11 -38.43 7.11
C ILE A 611 -12.00 -39.24 7.77
N LYS A 612 -10.74 -39.02 7.36
CA LYS A 612 -9.58 -39.75 7.88
C LYS A 612 -9.38 -39.54 9.38
N GLU A 613 -9.56 -38.32 9.86
CA GLU A 613 -9.37 -37.97 11.28
C GLU A 613 -10.64 -38.12 12.12
N ARG A 614 -11.79 -38.40 11.49
CA ARG A 614 -13.11 -38.46 12.14
C ARG A 614 -13.41 -37.22 13.00
N ASN A 615 -12.95 -36.05 12.57
CA ASN A 615 -13.05 -34.80 13.34
C ASN A 615 -13.74 -33.70 12.53
N LEU A 616 -15.08 -33.68 12.53
CA LEU A 616 -15.84 -32.63 11.85
C LEU A 616 -15.76 -31.28 12.58
N LYS A 617 -15.65 -31.31 13.91
CA LYS A 617 -15.71 -30.10 14.75
C LYS A 617 -14.55 -29.15 14.45
N ASP A 618 -13.33 -29.68 14.41
CA ASP A 618 -12.11 -28.89 14.24
C ASP A 618 -11.77 -28.54 12.78
N TYR A 619 -12.55 -29.03 11.81
CA TYR A 619 -12.37 -28.72 10.38
C TYR A 619 -13.64 -28.18 9.71
N SER A 620 -14.73 -27.94 10.46
CA SER A 620 -16.03 -27.54 9.89
C SER A 620 -15.97 -26.28 9.04
N ILE A 621 -15.20 -25.27 9.47
CA ILE A 621 -15.05 -24.00 8.74
C ILE A 621 -14.11 -24.20 7.56
N ALA A 622 -13.02 -24.93 7.77
CA ALA A 622 -12.09 -25.27 6.70
C ALA A 622 -12.83 -26.00 5.56
N LEU A 623 -13.65 -27.01 5.89
CA LEU A 623 -14.43 -27.81 4.96
C LEU A 623 -15.39 -26.96 4.14
N THR A 624 -16.09 -26.02 4.79
CA THR A 624 -17.07 -25.16 4.12
C THR A 624 -16.38 -24.14 3.21
N LEU A 625 -15.33 -23.47 3.71
CA LEU A 625 -14.68 -22.38 2.97
C LEU A 625 -13.79 -22.89 1.82
N SER A 626 -13.16 -24.07 1.94
CA SER A 626 -12.19 -24.56 0.95
C SER A 626 -12.77 -24.78 -0.45
N PHE A 627 -14.08 -24.99 -0.59
CA PHE A 627 -14.77 -25.09 -1.90
C PHE A 627 -14.93 -23.75 -2.62
N PHE A 628 -14.77 -22.63 -1.92
CA PHE A 628 -14.87 -21.30 -2.52
C PHE A 628 -13.51 -20.84 -3.04
N LYS A 629 -13.47 -20.42 -4.30
CA LYS A 629 -12.26 -20.00 -5.00
C LYS A 629 -11.50 -18.89 -4.27
N TYR A 630 -12.18 -17.77 -3.98
CA TYR A 630 -11.53 -16.56 -3.49
C TYR A 630 -11.14 -16.60 -2.02
N ILE A 631 -11.97 -17.21 -1.18
CA ILE A 631 -11.77 -17.23 0.28
C ILE A 631 -11.20 -18.56 0.79
N GLY A 632 -11.27 -19.63 0.01
CA GLY A 632 -10.89 -20.97 0.46
C GLY A 632 -9.40 -21.15 0.77
N TYR A 633 -8.52 -20.25 0.33
CA TYR A 633 -7.08 -20.33 0.71
C TYR A 633 -6.87 -19.93 2.17
N PHE A 634 -7.82 -19.16 2.71
CA PHE A 634 -7.82 -18.69 4.09
C PHE A 634 -8.61 -19.61 5.03
N SER A 635 -9.15 -20.73 4.53
CA SER A 635 -10.01 -21.63 5.29
C SER A 635 -9.33 -22.19 6.55
N PHE A 636 -8.08 -22.63 6.41
CA PHE A 636 -7.25 -23.05 7.54
C PHE A 636 -6.83 -21.88 8.42
N PRO A 637 -6.26 -20.77 7.91
CA PRO A 637 -5.94 -19.59 8.74
C PRO A 637 -7.13 -19.13 9.60
N ILE A 638 -8.32 -19.06 9.00
CA ILE A 638 -9.57 -18.75 9.70
C ILE A 638 -9.88 -19.82 10.74
N GLN A 639 -9.79 -21.12 10.41
CA GLN A 639 -9.97 -22.21 11.38
C GLN A 639 -8.97 -22.15 12.55
N MET A 640 -7.73 -21.71 12.31
CA MET A 640 -6.70 -21.61 13.35
C MET A 640 -7.05 -20.55 14.40
N THR A 641 -7.72 -19.45 14.01
CA THR A 641 -8.19 -18.43 14.96
C THR A 641 -9.05 -19.02 16.09
N TYR A 642 -9.68 -20.20 15.86
CA TYR A 642 -10.51 -20.87 16.85
C TYR A 642 -9.71 -21.57 17.95
N ARG A 643 -8.54 -22.15 17.62
CA ARG A 643 -7.76 -23.02 18.52
C ARG A 643 -6.44 -22.40 18.97
N TYR A 644 -5.77 -21.66 18.09
CA TYR A 644 -4.49 -20.99 18.36
C TYR A 644 -4.56 -19.51 17.96
N PRO A 645 -5.35 -18.69 18.69
CA PRO A 645 -5.58 -17.29 18.33
C PRO A 645 -4.29 -16.48 18.28
N THR A 646 -3.38 -16.66 19.25
CA THR A 646 -2.10 -15.96 19.30
C THR A 646 -1.20 -16.29 18.11
N LEU A 647 -1.11 -17.57 17.72
CA LEU A 647 -0.33 -17.97 16.55
C LEU A 647 -0.96 -17.47 15.25
N ALA A 648 -2.29 -17.56 15.13
CA ALA A 648 -3.01 -17.06 13.97
C ALA A 648 -2.84 -15.54 13.80
N ARG A 649 -2.81 -14.78 14.91
CA ARG A 649 -2.52 -13.33 14.91
C ARG A 649 -1.15 -13.06 14.32
N CYS A 650 -0.13 -13.74 14.84
CA CYS A 650 1.26 -13.61 14.37
C CYS A 650 1.37 -13.90 12.87
N MET A 651 0.80 -15.03 12.43
CA MET A 651 0.80 -15.45 11.02
C MET A 651 0.10 -14.45 10.10
N VAL A 652 -1.12 -14.03 10.46
CA VAL A 652 -1.90 -13.12 9.63
C VAL A 652 -1.25 -11.74 9.59
N GLY A 653 -0.77 -11.22 10.72
CA GLY A 653 -0.03 -9.95 10.75
C GLY A 653 1.21 -10.00 9.86
N PHE A 654 2.01 -11.07 9.97
CA PHE A 654 3.22 -11.27 9.19
C PHE A 654 2.95 -11.34 7.67
N TRP A 655 1.95 -12.13 7.25
CA TRP A 655 1.59 -12.21 5.83
C TRP A 655 0.97 -10.93 5.32
N THR A 656 0.12 -10.28 6.11
CA THR A 656 -0.51 -9.01 5.73
C THR A 656 0.56 -7.95 5.47
N THR A 657 1.53 -7.82 6.38
CA THR A 657 2.68 -6.92 6.22
C THR A 657 3.46 -7.21 4.93
N LYS A 658 3.73 -8.48 4.61
CA LYS A 658 4.49 -8.85 3.41
C LYS A 658 3.68 -8.70 2.11
N MET A 659 2.40 -9.00 2.12
CA MET A 659 1.54 -8.91 0.92
C MET A 659 1.23 -7.46 0.55
N VAL A 660 0.98 -6.61 1.53
CA VAL A 660 0.60 -5.20 1.30
C VAL A 660 1.74 -4.43 0.64
N ARG A 661 3.00 -4.70 1.02
CA ARG A 661 4.20 -4.10 0.40
C ARG A 661 4.35 -4.33 -1.10
N ALA A 662 3.65 -5.31 -1.68
CA ALA A 662 3.63 -5.51 -3.13
C ALA A 662 2.74 -4.50 -3.87
N VAL A 663 1.78 -3.87 -3.18
CA VAL A 663 0.85 -2.89 -3.75
C VAL A 663 1.52 -1.52 -3.77
N PRO A 664 1.78 -0.92 -4.95
CA PRO A 664 2.37 0.41 -5.01
C PRO A 664 1.48 1.44 -4.30
N VAL A 665 2.10 2.45 -3.67
CA VAL A 665 1.46 3.60 -3.00
C VAL A 665 0.68 3.28 -1.72
N PHE A 666 -0.06 2.16 -1.66
CA PHE A 666 -0.84 1.76 -0.48
C PHE A 666 -0.14 0.69 0.38
N GLY A 667 0.99 0.19 -0.11
CA GLY A 667 1.73 -0.92 0.47
C GLY A 667 2.64 -0.57 1.64
N GLU A 668 2.63 0.68 2.10
CA GLU A 668 3.49 1.12 3.18
C GLU A 668 3.10 0.43 4.49
N ALA A 669 4.12 0.05 5.29
CA ALA A 669 3.87 -0.54 6.59
C ALA A 669 3.15 0.50 7.47
N GLY A 670 2.11 0.08 8.19
CA GLY A 670 1.23 0.94 8.97
C GLY A 670 0.12 1.64 8.18
N ALA A 671 -0.01 1.42 6.87
CA ALA A 671 -1.09 2.00 6.09
C ALA A 671 -2.45 1.35 6.39
N LEU A 672 -3.55 2.03 6.04
CA LEU A 672 -4.89 1.52 6.31
C LEU A 672 -5.20 0.21 5.57
N LEU A 673 -4.57 -0.03 4.42
CA LEU A 673 -4.70 -1.28 3.66
C LEU A 673 -4.24 -2.49 4.48
N GLU A 674 -3.13 -2.35 5.21
CA GLU A 674 -2.62 -3.39 6.11
C GLU A 674 -3.62 -3.71 7.21
N HIS A 675 -4.15 -2.67 7.87
CA HIS A 675 -5.15 -2.84 8.90
C HIS A 675 -6.44 -3.48 8.36
N LYS A 676 -6.93 -3.06 7.19
CA LYS A 676 -8.17 -3.62 6.59
C LYS A 676 -7.99 -5.08 6.18
N ILE A 677 -6.85 -5.46 5.60
CA ILE A 677 -6.54 -6.86 5.29
C ILE A 677 -6.50 -7.69 6.59
N PHE A 678 -5.79 -7.23 7.62
CA PHE A 678 -5.78 -7.90 8.92
C PHE A 678 -7.19 -8.04 9.50
N THR A 679 -7.99 -6.98 9.45
CA THR A 679 -9.37 -6.97 9.95
C THR A 679 -10.23 -8.01 9.22
N ILE A 680 -10.17 -8.07 7.90
CA ILE A 680 -10.97 -8.99 7.07
C ILE A 680 -10.59 -10.45 7.36
N PHE A 681 -9.29 -10.75 7.47
CA PHE A 681 -8.81 -12.13 7.61
C PHE A 681 -8.70 -12.64 9.04
N TYR A 682 -8.70 -11.75 10.03
CA TYR A 682 -8.53 -12.13 11.44
C TYR A 682 -9.68 -11.63 12.34
N ASN A 683 -9.91 -10.32 12.42
CA ASN A 683 -10.91 -9.74 13.34
C ASN A 683 -12.37 -10.05 12.96
N TRP A 684 -12.70 -10.04 11.66
CA TRP A 684 -14.06 -10.36 11.20
C TRP A 684 -14.46 -11.82 11.47
N PRO A 685 -13.60 -12.83 11.21
CA PRO A 685 -13.85 -14.19 11.68
C PRO A 685 -14.08 -14.32 13.19
N LEU A 686 -13.33 -13.60 14.02
CA LEU A 686 -13.54 -13.59 15.47
C LEU A 686 -14.88 -12.95 15.85
N THR A 687 -15.27 -11.89 15.16
CA THR A 687 -16.56 -11.22 15.33
C THR A 687 -17.72 -12.16 14.96
N ILE A 688 -17.62 -12.86 13.83
CA ILE A 688 -18.60 -13.87 13.42
C ILE A 688 -18.71 -14.96 14.49
N ARG A 689 -17.57 -15.45 15.03
CA ARG A 689 -17.56 -16.47 16.08
C ARG A 689 -18.34 -16.01 17.31
N ARG A 690 -18.03 -14.81 17.83
CA ARG A 690 -18.71 -14.23 19.00
C ARG A 690 -20.22 -14.21 18.79
N LYS A 691 -20.67 -13.72 17.64
CA LYS A 691 -22.10 -13.62 17.30
C LYS A 691 -22.80 -14.96 17.12
N VAL A 692 -22.13 -15.93 16.49
CA VAL A 692 -22.66 -17.29 16.37
C VAL A 692 -22.89 -17.90 17.76
N TRP A 693 -21.98 -17.65 18.71
CA TRP A 693 -22.11 -18.13 20.09
C TRP A 693 -23.25 -17.41 20.84
N GLU A 694 -23.26 -16.08 20.86
CA GLU A 694 -24.35 -15.29 21.47
C GLU A 694 -25.74 -15.67 20.91
N ARG A 695 -25.80 -16.00 19.62
CA ARG A 695 -27.04 -16.43 18.97
C ARG A 695 -27.42 -17.84 19.35
N ARG A 696 -26.44 -18.75 19.46
CA ARG A 696 -26.66 -20.10 19.95
C ARG A 696 -27.22 -20.05 21.37
N ASP A 697 -26.61 -19.30 22.26
CA ASP A 697 -27.04 -19.18 23.67
C ASP A 697 -28.47 -18.63 23.75
N ARG A 698 -28.79 -17.59 22.96
CA ARG A 698 -30.16 -17.06 22.85
C ARG A 698 -31.15 -18.11 22.34
N ARG A 699 -30.75 -18.95 21.38
CA ARG A 699 -31.62 -19.96 20.75
C ARG A 699 -31.74 -21.25 21.57
N GLU A 700 -30.79 -21.57 22.43
CA GLU A 700 -30.89 -22.75 23.33
C GLU A 700 -32.11 -22.66 24.25
N THR A 701 -32.60 -21.45 24.53
CA THR A 701 -33.84 -21.22 25.29
C THR A 701 -35.14 -21.44 24.49
N GLN A 702 -35.06 -21.58 23.16
CA GLN A 702 -36.23 -21.70 22.29
C GLN A 702 -36.59 -23.16 22.01
N LYS A 703 -37.89 -23.44 21.82
CA LYS A 703 -38.35 -24.76 21.36
C LYS A 703 -37.88 -25.05 19.93
N ILE A 704 -37.42 -26.27 19.67
CA ILE A 704 -37.10 -26.75 18.32
C ILE A 704 -38.39 -26.84 17.50
N ARG A 705 -38.36 -26.33 16.26
CA ARG A 705 -39.49 -26.37 15.32
C ARG A 705 -39.00 -26.87 13.97
N VAL A 706 -39.75 -27.78 13.35
CA VAL A 706 -39.39 -28.37 12.04
C VAL A 706 -40.57 -28.35 11.05
N TRP A 707 -41.79 -28.24 11.58
CA TRP A 707 -43.03 -28.36 10.81
C TRP A 707 -43.12 -27.42 9.60
N HIS A 708 -42.54 -26.22 9.69
CA HIS A 708 -42.55 -25.20 8.64
C HIS A 708 -41.70 -25.57 7.42
N THR A 709 -40.82 -26.56 7.53
CA THR A 709 -39.98 -27.02 6.40
C THR A 709 -40.84 -27.55 5.26
N VAL A 710 -41.87 -28.35 5.57
CA VAL A 710 -42.79 -28.94 4.59
C VAL A 710 -43.61 -27.90 3.82
N PRO A 711 -44.36 -26.98 4.46
CA PRO A 711 -45.13 -25.96 3.73
C PRO A 711 -44.24 -24.99 2.95
N ILE A 712 -43.03 -24.67 3.44
CA ILE A 712 -42.07 -23.86 2.68
C ILE A 712 -41.63 -24.62 1.41
N SER A 713 -41.27 -25.90 1.53
CA SER A 713 -40.89 -26.71 0.37
C SER A 713 -42.01 -26.84 -0.65
N ILE A 714 -43.26 -27.01 -0.20
CA ILE A 714 -44.42 -27.06 -1.08
C ILE A 714 -44.61 -25.71 -1.79
N PHE A 715 -44.59 -24.61 -1.05
CA PHE A 715 -44.79 -23.27 -1.61
C PHE A 715 -43.74 -22.93 -2.68
N PHE A 716 -42.45 -23.08 -2.37
CA PHE A 716 -41.39 -22.79 -3.33
C PHE A 716 -41.33 -23.80 -4.48
N GLY A 717 -41.68 -25.06 -4.23
CA GLY A 717 -41.81 -26.10 -5.27
C GLY A 717 -42.90 -25.77 -6.28
N ILE A 718 -44.10 -25.39 -5.81
CA ILE A 718 -45.20 -24.94 -6.67
C ILE A 718 -44.83 -23.67 -7.41
N LEU A 719 -44.28 -22.67 -6.73
CA LEU A 719 -43.93 -21.39 -7.33
C LEU A 719 -42.91 -21.55 -8.47
N SER A 720 -41.87 -22.36 -8.26
CA SER A 720 -40.86 -22.65 -9.28
C SER A 720 -41.42 -23.45 -10.44
N GLY A 721 -42.18 -24.52 -10.16
CA GLY A 721 -42.80 -25.35 -11.21
C GLY A 721 -43.84 -24.59 -12.04
N TYR A 722 -44.62 -23.70 -11.41
CA TYR A 722 -45.58 -22.84 -12.11
C TYR A 722 -44.88 -21.81 -12.99
N GLY A 723 -43.73 -21.26 -12.55
CA GLY A 723 -42.91 -20.37 -13.38
C GLY A 723 -42.41 -21.05 -14.66
N GLU A 724 -41.99 -22.31 -14.57
CA GLU A 724 -41.58 -23.10 -15.73
C GLU A 724 -42.77 -23.42 -16.66
N TYR A 725 -43.91 -23.79 -16.10
CA TYR A 725 -45.15 -24.00 -16.86
C TYR A 725 -45.56 -22.74 -17.62
N LEU A 726 -45.57 -21.57 -16.94
CA LEU A 726 -45.90 -20.29 -17.58
C LEU A 726 -44.93 -19.98 -18.72
N TYR A 727 -43.62 -20.16 -18.50
CA TYR A 727 -42.63 -19.98 -19.55
C TYR A 727 -42.92 -20.88 -20.77
N ALA A 728 -43.18 -22.17 -20.53
CA ALA A 728 -43.50 -23.11 -21.60
C ALA A 728 -44.82 -22.77 -22.30
N SER A 729 -45.84 -22.33 -21.57
CA SER A 729 -47.14 -21.95 -22.11
C SER A 729 -47.09 -20.68 -22.98
N ILE A 730 -46.20 -19.74 -22.66
CA ILE A 730 -46.03 -18.47 -23.39
C ILE A 730 -45.12 -18.65 -24.60
N THR A 731 -44.01 -19.39 -24.44
CA THR A 731 -42.98 -19.51 -25.48
C THR A 731 -43.17 -20.71 -26.40
N GLY A 732 -43.97 -21.71 -26.00
CA GLY A 732 -44.15 -22.96 -26.73
C GLY A 732 -42.97 -23.93 -26.61
N PHE A 733 -41.91 -23.58 -25.88
CA PHE A 733 -40.71 -24.40 -25.71
C PHE A 733 -40.42 -24.67 -24.23
N ALA A 734 -39.84 -25.83 -23.93
CA ALA A 734 -39.30 -26.10 -22.61
C ALA A 734 -38.18 -25.09 -22.30
N PRO A 735 -38.16 -24.44 -21.12
CA PRO A 735 -37.06 -23.57 -20.74
C PRO A 735 -35.76 -24.37 -20.70
N THR A 736 -34.73 -23.90 -21.41
CA THR A 736 -33.38 -24.44 -21.18
C THR A 736 -32.93 -24.03 -19.78
N PHE A 737 -32.19 -24.92 -19.13
CA PHE A 737 -31.73 -24.78 -17.75
C PHE A 737 -31.17 -23.39 -17.41
N PHE A 738 -30.41 -22.77 -18.34
CA PHE A 738 -29.79 -21.46 -18.12
C PHE A 738 -30.78 -20.30 -17.97
N TYR A 739 -31.96 -20.34 -18.61
CA TYR A 739 -32.95 -19.26 -18.52
C TYR A 739 -33.68 -19.25 -17.17
N ILE A 740 -33.91 -20.43 -16.59
CA ILE A 740 -34.61 -20.58 -15.31
C ILE A 740 -33.66 -20.62 -14.10
N LEU A 741 -32.36 -20.81 -14.36
CA LEU A 741 -31.33 -20.87 -13.32
C LEU A 741 -31.41 -19.70 -12.32
N PRO A 742 -31.48 -18.41 -12.73
CA PRO A 742 -31.52 -17.29 -11.77
C PRO A 742 -32.69 -17.39 -10.77
N ILE A 743 -33.87 -17.79 -11.25
CA ILE A 743 -35.07 -17.96 -10.42
C ILE A 743 -34.86 -19.12 -9.45
N ILE A 744 -34.37 -20.26 -9.92
CA ILE A 744 -34.06 -21.44 -9.09
C ILE A 744 -33.03 -21.09 -8.00
N LEU A 745 -32.00 -20.30 -8.33
CA LEU A 745 -31.00 -19.86 -7.34
C LEU A 745 -31.64 -19.00 -6.23
N ILE A 746 -32.47 -18.02 -6.60
CA ILE A 746 -33.13 -17.12 -5.65
C ILE A 746 -34.12 -17.88 -4.77
N LEU A 747 -34.97 -18.73 -5.35
CA LEU A 747 -35.96 -19.51 -4.61
C LEU A 747 -35.27 -20.53 -3.68
N GLY A 748 -34.20 -21.17 -4.15
CA GLY A 748 -33.34 -22.00 -3.31
C GLY A 748 -32.83 -21.24 -2.10
N LEU A 749 -32.19 -20.08 -2.30
CA LEU A 749 -31.67 -19.24 -1.20
C LEU A 749 -32.77 -18.81 -0.21
N LEU A 750 -33.89 -18.28 -0.72
CA LEU A 750 -35.00 -17.80 0.11
C LEU A 750 -35.62 -18.92 0.95
N SER A 751 -35.81 -20.11 0.37
CA SER A 751 -36.34 -21.27 1.09
C SER A 751 -35.43 -21.66 2.26
N GLY A 752 -34.11 -21.70 2.04
CA GLY A 752 -33.12 -21.96 3.08
C GLY A 752 -33.12 -20.92 4.20
N ILE A 753 -33.25 -19.64 3.84
CA ILE A 753 -33.37 -18.53 4.79
C ILE A 753 -34.61 -18.71 5.69
N LEU A 754 -35.77 -18.96 5.09
CA LEU A 754 -37.04 -19.09 5.81
C LEU A 754 -37.07 -20.35 6.68
N ILE A 755 -36.54 -21.47 6.18
CA ILE A 755 -36.39 -22.71 6.96
C ILE A 755 -35.49 -22.45 8.17
N ASN A 756 -34.37 -21.73 8.02
CA ASN A 756 -33.50 -21.40 9.14
C ASN A 756 -34.21 -20.54 10.19
N ILE A 757 -34.88 -19.46 9.77
CA ILE A 757 -35.59 -18.52 10.65
C ILE A 757 -36.64 -19.25 11.48
N GLY A 758 -37.44 -20.13 10.84
CA GLY A 758 -38.50 -20.88 11.53
C GLY A 758 -38.01 -21.99 12.46
N SER A 759 -36.74 -22.40 12.40
CA SER A 759 -36.23 -23.61 13.09
C SER A 759 -36.05 -23.49 14.62
N GLY A 760 -36.46 -22.38 15.24
CA GLY A 760 -36.55 -22.25 16.70
C GLY A 760 -35.20 -22.44 17.42
N GLY A 761 -35.10 -23.41 18.34
CA GLY A 761 -33.87 -23.77 19.06
C GLY A 761 -33.00 -24.86 18.43
N ALA A 762 -33.24 -25.23 17.16
CA ALA A 762 -32.42 -26.26 16.49
C ALA A 762 -30.93 -25.86 16.39
N SER A 763 -30.03 -26.83 16.53
CA SER A 763 -28.59 -26.62 16.30
C SER A 763 -28.31 -26.24 14.84
N SER A 764 -27.21 -25.51 14.57
CA SER A 764 -26.88 -25.06 13.22
C SER A 764 -26.80 -26.20 12.21
N LEU A 765 -26.25 -27.36 12.60
CA LEU A 765 -26.22 -28.56 11.76
C LEU A 765 -27.63 -29.02 11.38
N LYS A 766 -28.55 -29.10 12.35
CA LYS A 766 -29.94 -29.53 12.11
C LYS A 766 -30.68 -28.58 11.18
N ARG A 767 -30.45 -27.26 11.29
CA ARG A 767 -31.06 -26.27 10.39
C ARG A 767 -30.59 -26.42 8.95
N VAL A 768 -29.29 -26.63 8.76
CA VAL A 768 -28.73 -26.90 7.43
C VAL A 768 -29.29 -28.22 6.90
N SER A 769 -29.42 -29.26 7.72
CA SER A 769 -30.09 -30.50 7.32
C SER A 769 -31.55 -30.29 6.93
N TYR A 770 -32.31 -29.49 7.68
CA TYR A 770 -33.70 -29.16 7.32
C TYR A 770 -33.77 -28.39 6.00
N ALA A 771 -32.84 -27.47 5.75
CA ALA A 771 -32.76 -26.75 4.50
C ALA A 771 -32.36 -27.65 3.32
N VAL A 772 -31.45 -28.61 3.52
CA VAL A 772 -31.10 -29.64 2.52
C VAL A 772 -32.31 -30.49 2.18
N ILE A 773 -33.01 -31.02 3.20
CA ILE A 773 -34.25 -31.79 3.01
C ILE A 773 -35.31 -30.93 2.31
N GLY A 774 -35.41 -29.66 2.71
CA GLY A 774 -36.37 -28.74 2.12
C GLY A 774 -36.09 -28.41 0.65
N GLY A 775 -34.82 -28.18 0.30
CA GLY A 775 -34.37 -27.94 -1.08
C GLY A 775 -34.56 -29.15 -1.97
N PHE A 776 -34.32 -30.35 -1.44
CA PHE A 776 -34.62 -31.60 -2.15
C PHE A 776 -36.14 -31.74 -2.41
N GLY A 777 -36.97 -31.44 -1.40
CA GLY A 777 -38.43 -31.42 -1.55
C GLY A 777 -38.91 -30.42 -2.62
N ILE A 778 -38.30 -29.22 -2.68
CA ILE A 778 -38.60 -28.23 -3.72
C ILE A 778 -38.27 -28.80 -5.10
N GLY A 779 -37.13 -29.47 -5.27
CA GLY A 779 -36.73 -30.08 -6.55
C GLY A 779 -37.72 -31.13 -7.04
N ILE A 780 -38.23 -31.98 -6.15
CA ILE A 780 -39.25 -33.00 -6.48
C ILE A 780 -40.57 -32.33 -6.88
N ILE A 781 -41.03 -31.33 -6.11
CA ILE A 781 -42.32 -30.68 -6.37
C ILE A 781 -42.25 -29.82 -7.65
N ASN A 782 -41.14 -29.11 -7.85
CA ASN A 782 -40.85 -28.38 -9.09
C ASN A 782 -40.94 -29.28 -10.32
N ALA A 783 -40.42 -30.52 -10.23
CA ALA A 783 -40.50 -31.51 -11.30
C ALA A 783 -41.93 -32.00 -11.57
N ALA A 784 -42.72 -32.18 -10.52
CA ALA A 784 -44.06 -32.74 -10.61
C ALA A 784 -45.07 -31.74 -11.21
N VAL A 785 -44.97 -30.46 -10.87
CA VAL A 785 -45.98 -29.43 -11.22
C VAL A 785 -46.18 -29.27 -12.74
N PRO A 786 -45.12 -29.14 -13.58
CA PRO A 786 -45.29 -29.09 -15.02
C PRO A 786 -45.85 -30.39 -15.61
N VAL A 787 -45.51 -31.55 -15.03
CA VAL A 787 -46.02 -32.86 -15.49
C VAL A 787 -47.52 -33.00 -15.26
N PHE A 788 -48.03 -32.47 -14.14
CA PHE A 788 -49.47 -32.46 -13.86
C PHE A 788 -50.25 -31.42 -14.68
N MET A 789 -49.57 -30.40 -15.22
CA MET A 789 -50.18 -29.27 -15.92
C MET A 789 -49.99 -29.31 -17.45
N ALA A 790 -49.13 -30.20 -17.96
CA ALA A 790 -48.81 -30.30 -19.38
C ALA A 790 -49.61 -31.41 -20.07
N ASP A 791 -50.26 -31.07 -21.19
CA ASP A 791 -51.03 -32.02 -22.01
C ASP A 791 -50.14 -32.92 -22.91
N GLN A 792 -48.83 -32.64 -22.99
CA GLN A 792 -47.89 -33.34 -23.90
C GLN A 792 -46.83 -34.14 -23.15
N ILE A 793 -46.83 -35.46 -23.37
CA ILE A 793 -45.89 -36.43 -22.76
C ILE A 793 -44.42 -36.10 -23.07
N THR A 794 -44.11 -35.63 -24.27
CA THR A 794 -42.74 -35.25 -24.69
C THR A 794 -42.20 -34.03 -23.92
N LEU A 795 -43.06 -33.04 -23.63
CA LEU A 795 -42.72 -31.88 -22.82
C LEU A 795 -42.46 -32.29 -21.36
N ALA A 796 -43.27 -33.21 -20.83
CA ALA A 796 -43.10 -33.78 -19.50
C ALA A 796 -41.78 -34.56 -19.35
N VAL A 797 -41.41 -35.38 -20.34
CA VAL A 797 -40.14 -36.16 -20.32
C VAL A 797 -38.91 -35.25 -20.42
N ALA A 798 -38.95 -34.19 -21.23
CA ALA A 798 -37.86 -33.22 -21.34
C ALA A 798 -37.67 -32.39 -20.05
N LEU A 799 -38.74 -32.12 -19.30
CA LEU A 799 -38.66 -31.44 -18.01
C LEU A 799 -38.19 -32.38 -16.88
N LEU A 800 -38.48 -33.68 -16.99
CA LEU A 800 -38.05 -34.72 -16.06
C LEU A 800 -36.56 -35.06 -16.16
N SER A 801 -35.92 -34.93 -17.33
CA SER A 801 -34.49 -35.21 -17.48
C SER A 801 -33.59 -34.26 -16.68
N ASP A 802 -34.09 -33.07 -16.33
CA ASP A 802 -33.33 -32.04 -15.60
C ASP A 802 -33.52 -32.08 -14.08
N VAL A 803 -34.34 -33.00 -13.56
CA VAL A 803 -34.71 -33.06 -12.13
C VAL A 803 -33.51 -33.28 -11.24
N ALA A 804 -32.55 -34.09 -11.67
CA ALA A 804 -31.31 -34.32 -10.94
C ALA A 804 -30.52 -33.02 -10.75
N TRP A 805 -30.36 -32.23 -11.81
CA TRP A 805 -29.63 -30.95 -11.76
C TRP A 805 -30.37 -29.88 -10.97
N LYS A 806 -31.69 -29.75 -11.16
CA LYS A 806 -32.51 -28.79 -10.42
C LYS A 806 -32.54 -29.11 -8.93
N SER A 807 -32.76 -30.37 -8.56
CA SER A 807 -32.73 -30.82 -7.16
C SER A 807 -31.36 -30.61 -6.53
N PHE A 808 -30.28 -30.91 -7.27
CA PHE A 808 -28.91 -30.67 -6.80
C PHE A 808 -28.64 -29.19 -6.52
N ILE A 809 -28.99 -28.28 -7.45
CA ILE A 809 -28.81 -26.84 -7.27
C ILE A 809 -29.68 -26.31 -6.12
N LEU A 810 -30.95 -26.70 -6.05
CA LEU A 810 -31.86 -26.26 -4.98
C LEU A 810 -31.39 -26.71 -3.60
N VAL A 811 -30.86 -27.93 -3.48
CA VAL A 811 -30.22 -28.41 -2.25
C VAL A 811 -29.04 -27.52 -1.87
N ILE A 812 -28.14 -27.23 -2.82
CA ILE A 812 -26.96 -26.38 -2.58
C ILE A 812 -27.39 -24.98 -2.15
N PHE A 813 -28.27 -24.33 -2.90
CA PHE A 813 -28.66 -22.94 -2.65
C PHE A 813 -29.56 -22.79 -1.41
N SER A 814 -30.39 -23.79 -1.09
CA SER A 814 -31.11 -23.85 0.19
C SER A 814 -30.16 -24.04 1.37
N ALA A 815 -29.19 -24.94 1.25
CA ALA A 815 -28.15 -25.08 2.27
C ALA A 815 -27.35 -23.77 2.43
N MET A 816 -26.97 -23.12 1.33
CA MET A 816 -26.32 -21.81 1.34
C MET A 816 -27.19 -20.74 1.99
N GLY A 817 -28.49 -20.68 1.70
CA GLY A 817 -29.41 -19.72 2.32
C GLY A 817 -29.52 -19.91 3.83
N ALA A 818 -29.57 -21.16 4.28
CA ALA A 818 -29.57 -21.49 5.70
C ALA A 818 -28.23 -21.15 6.38
N ILE A 819 -27.10 -21.43 5.72
CA ILE A 819 -25.75 -21.08 6.20
C ILE A 819 -25.58 -19.56 6.25
N LEU A 820 -26.02 -18.84 5.21
CA LEU A 820 -26.00 -17.39 5.17
C LEU A 820 -26.81 -16.81 6.32
N MET A 821 -27.97 -17.37 6.68
CA MET A 821 -28.69 -16.91 7.88
C MET A 821 -27.98 -17.22 9.19
N GLU A 822 -27.14 -18.25 9.28
CA GLU A 822 -26.30 -18.46 10.46
C GLU A 822 -25.21 -17.39 10.57
N PHE A 823 -24.69 -16.91 9.42
CA PHE A 823 -23.67 -15.86 9.35
C PHE A 823 -24.23 -14.43 9.24
N LYS A 824 -25.51 -14.27 8.90
CA LYS A 824 -26.17 -12.97 8.78
C LYS A 824 -26.33 -12.40 10.17
N VAL A 825 -25.50 -11.39 10.39
CA VAL A 825 -25.56 -10.40 11.45
C VAL A 825 -26.65 -9.40 11.14
#